data_AF-A0A0S8IZ20-F1
#
_entry.id   AF-A0A0S8IZ20-F1
#
_cell.length_a   1.000
_cell.length_b   1.000
_cell.length_c   1.000
_cell.angle_alpha   90.00
_cell.angle_beta   90.00
_cell.angle_gamma   90.00
#
_symmetry.space_group_name_H-M   'P 1'
#
loop_
_entity.id
_entity.type
_entity.pdbx_description
1 polymer ?
#
loop_
_entity_poly.entity_id
_entity_poly.type
_entity_poly.pdbx_seq_one_letter_code
_entity_poly.pdbx_strand_id
1 'polypeptide(L)'
;MSGKRLFVVLVAVGFAGTSFAVNPVVVGDRFDAFCATHFGAPKEPEMYKGLGSEITVPRDGIWTYASRNSAVIAWESSLPARTYVQYGMRANAYIYVTPITTYNHFIHVHYLQNLEPNTTYHYRLVTMDERVLIVRTDDMTFSTPALTNAVVLPGSLPGPPYTLDKPNTTYLVPKDIQADSTAFNITADGVTLDLGGKTVTYNEKAGAPDGGASERLYGWHATRGPCGIRTADGKKGIRIVNGTLTQGKANSTSRPAGYYPVYLRRPRDAEAAGLNVIYAGAQVSGVLVSDAYDGCSVHHNVIHDKGTELYNRHRGVEAILFSMGTTTKTSKCHHNLIKRTRHVGIKASPKNEIFSNEIRIDSYATNSYGVGYYSQKGASDISIHHNRIFGTGFHPIGIGSGQGYSNVRVYENYVEMRGTHQEWRWQGGEGGGDADAKNRTGVYPVNGIRLQSPKTNVAHYNNTVVVKGSGKGCVMRGLWLVPDNRIGSNVNFRGNRVKLLALDVLARGYAIAACGAGPQTAKPAITLEGNVVESNLVNVQLGDNYGSGGPYLFVGNTLRTVGPLPGYRTVRIGWQGNETETYGHRFEDTKFEGGASFDSVSFDGAGGRTYNFSVAWTLDIRTAPGANVSIKNESGRTIYTGTADNTGKRLVSLTEYVSSPSGKSMRTPHTIIVSKGGRSAEKKITLNAPQTVEISP
;
A
#
# COMPACT_ATOMS: atom_id res chain seq x y z
N MET A 1 -42.05 -5.08 33.00
CA MET A 1 -41.45 -6.28 32.37
C MET A 1 -42.55 -6.96 31.58
N SER A 2 -42.47 -7.34 30.32
CA SER A 2 -41.48 -7.25 29.24
C SER A 2 -42.23 -7.52 27.93
N GLY A 3 -41.83 -6.87 26.84
CA GLY A 3 -42.12 -7.36 25.48
C GLY A 3 -43.23 -6.64 24.72
N LYS A 4 -42.85 -5.61 23.95
CA LYS A 4 -43.53 -5.26 22.70
C LYS A 4 -42.49 -5.21 21.59
N ARG A 5 -42.57 -6.19 20.69
CA ARG A 5 -41.83 -6.26 19.44
C ARG A 5 -42.31 -5.13 18.52
N LEU A 6 -41.40 -4.28 18.08
CA LEU A 6 -41.67 -3.26 17.06
C LEU A 6 -41.55 -3.93 15.68
N PHE A 7 -42.69 -4.09 15.00
CA PHE A 7 -42.73 -4.50 13.59
C PHE A 7 -42.28 -3.33 12.73
N VAL A 8 -41.20 -3.52 11.96
CA VAL A 8 -40.81 -2.63 10.87
C VAL A 8 -41.61 -3.03 9.64
N VAL A 9 -42.47 -2.13 9.16
CA VAL A 9 -43.22 -2.27 7.92
C VAL A 9 -42.24 -2.09 6.75
N LEU A 10 -41.96 -3.17 6.01
CA LEU A 10 -41.37 -3.09 4.68
C LEU A 10 -42.48 -2.74 3.69
N VAL A 11 -42.43 -1.55 3.09
CA VAL A 11 -43.23 -1.23 1.91
C VAL A 11 -42.49 -1.78 0.69
N ALA A 12 -42.99 -2.88 0.13
CA ALA A 12 -42.56 -3.38 -1.16
C ALA A 12 -43.26 -2.60 -2.26
N VAL A 13 -42.52 -1.80 -3.03
CA VAL A 13 -42.99 -1.26 -4.31
C VAL A 13 -42.20 -1.95 -5.41
N GLY A 14 -42.89 -2.80 -6.18
CA GLY A 14 -42.32 -3.41 -7.38
C GLY A 14 -42.19 -2.35 -8.48
N PHE A 15 -40.99 -2.23 -9.05
CA PHE A 15 -40.80 -1.62 -10.37
C PHE A 15 -39.78 -2.42 -11.17
N ALA A 16 -40.21 -2.82 -12.36
CA ALA A 16 -39.35 -3.35 -13.39
C ALA A 16 -38.42 -2.25 -13.92
N GLY A 17 -37.14 -2.60 -14.13
CA GLY A 17 -36.27 -1.97 -15.10
C GLY A 17 -35.90 -0.50 -14.90
N THR A 18 -35.31 -0.12 -13.76
CA THR A 18 -34.46 1.09 -13.68
C THR A 18 -33.24 0.79 -12.80
N SER A 19 -32.04 1.16 -13.26
CA SER A 19 -30.82 1.03 -12.46
C SER A 19 -30.87 2.03 -11.30
N PHE A 20 -31.07 1.55 -10.08
CA PHE A 20 -31.02 2.40 -8.89
C PHE A 20 -29.58 2.94 -8.70
N ALA A 21 -29.40 4.25 -8.88
CA ALA A 21 -28.19 4.94 -8.45
C ALA A 21 -28.09 4.84 -6.92
N VAL A 22 -27.06 4.13 -6.42
CA VAL A 22 -26.85 3.99 -4.97
C VAL A 22 -26.34 5.33 -4.43
N ASN A 23 -27.01 5.86 -3.40
CA ASN A 23 -26.65 7.14 -2.78
C ASN A 23 -25.22 7.09 -2.19
N PRO A 24 -24.29 7.98 -2.60
CA PRO A 24 -22.91 8.06 -2.10
C PRO A 24 -22.77 8.13 -0.57
N VAL A 25 -23.70 8.80 0.13
CA VAL A 25 -23.67 8.93 1.59
C VAL A 25 -23.86 7.56 2.25
N VAL A 26 -24.84 6.79 1.77
CA VAL A 26 -25.13 5.44 2.28
C VAL A 26 -23.96 4.49 2.03
N VAL A 27 -23.20 4.69 0.95
CA VAL A 27 -22.01 3.88 0.66
C VAL A 27 -20.87 4.18 1.63
N GLY A 28 -20.60 5.46 1.90
CA GLY A 28 -19.57 5.87 2.86
C GLY A 28 -19.80 5.25 4.24
N ASP A 29 -21.04 5.36 4.73
CA ASP A 29 -21.43 4.80 6.03
C ASP A 29 -21.27 3.27 6.08
N ARG A 30 -21.60 2.57 4.98
CA ARG A 30 -21.42 1.11 4.87
C ARG A 30 -19.94 0.71 4.86
N PHE A 31 -19.09 1.44 4.14
CA PHE A 31 -17.66 1.15 4.09
C PHE A 31 -16.98 1.43 5.43
N ASP A 32 -17.33 2.52 6.09
CA ASP A 32 -16.88 2.79 7.44
C ASP A 32 -17.30 1.65 8.35
N ALA A 33 -18.60 1.28 8.40
CA ALA A 33 -19.09 0.18 9.23
C ALA A 33 -18.35 -1.14 8.98
N PHE A 34 -18.05 -1.44 7.71
CA PHE A 34 -17.19 -2.56 7.33
C PHE A 34 -15.79 -2.46 7.97
N CYS A 35 -15.12 -1.31 7.83
CA CYS A 35 -13.82 -1.07 8.43
C CYS A 35 -13.83 -1.27 9.96
N ALA A 36 -14.85 -0.77 10.67
CA ALA A 36 -14.96 -0.96 12.13
C ALA A 36 -15.21 -2.41 12.49
N THR A 37 -15.87 -3.19 11.63
CA THR A 37 -16.14 -4.59 11.91
C THR A 37 -14.88 -5.44 11.74
N HIS A 38 -14.07 -5.16 10.70
CA HIS A 38 -13.02 -6.08 10.27
C HIS A 38 -11.60 -5.65 10.58
N PHE A 39 -11.33 -4.35 10.71
CA PHE A 39 -9.99 -3.80 10.95
C PHE A 39 -9.86 -3.28 12.38
N GLY A 40 -8.69 -3.49 12.97
CA GLY A 40 -8.36 -3.03 14.32
C GLY A 40 -7.31 -3.90 15.00
N ALA A 41 -6.54 -3.32 15.91
CA ALA A 41 -5.45 -4.01 16.59
C ALA A 41 -5.92 -5.21 17.43
N PRO A 42 -7.02 -5.12 18.21
CA PRO A 42 -7.55 -6.29 18.93
C PRO A 42 -8.07 -7.40 18.02
N LYS A 43 -8.36 -7.08 16.74
CA LYS A 43 -8.94 -8.01 15.76
C LYS A 43 -7.87 -8.73 14.93
N GLU A 44 -6.64 -8.24 14.94
CA GLU A 44 -5.50 -8.86 14.25
C GLU A 44 -4.22 -8.78 15.10
N PRO A 45 -3.84 -9.88 15.78
CA PRO A 45 -2.61 -9.93 16.57
C PRO A 45 -1.32 -9.63 15.79
N GLU A 46 -1.27 -9.86 14.47
CA GLU A 46 -0.11 -9.46 13.66
C GLU A 46 0.09 -7.94 13.65
N MET A 47 -0.95 -7.14 13.88
CA MET A 47 -0.80 -5.69 14.04
C MET A 47 0.07 -5.34 15.24
N TYR A 48 -0.16 -5.99 16.39
CA TYR A 48 0.68 -5.78 17.58
C TYR A 48 2.11 -6.28 17.39
N LYS A 49 2.30 -7.39 16.68
CA LYS A 49 3.65 -7.91 16.39
C LYS A 49 4.43 -7.01 15.43
N GLY A 50 3.74 -6.38 14.48
CA GLY A 50 4.34 -5.51 13.48
C GLY A 50 4.54 -4.07 13.94
N LEU A 51 3.65 -3.53 14.78
CA LEU A 51 3.61 -2.11 15.17
C LEU A 51 3.91 -1.86 16.66
N GLY A 52 4.00 -2.93 17.47
CA GLY A 52 4.08 -2.84 18.92
C GLY A 52 2.70 -2.90 19.60
N SER A 53 2.67 -3.24 20.88
CA SER A 53 1.43 -3.39 21.67
C SER A 53 1.06 -2.16 22.48
N GLU A 54 1.93 -1.16 22.54
CA GLU A 54 1.74 0.06 23.33
C GLU A 54 1.26 1.20 22.44
N ILE A 55 0.24 1.92 22.91
CA ILE A 55 -0.21 3.15 22.25
C ILE A 55 0.79 4.26 22.53
N THR A 56 1.31 4.89 21.50
CA THR A 56 2.23 6.03 21.58
C THR A 56 1.86 7.09 20.55
N VAL A 57 2.34 8.32 20.76
CA VAL A 57 2.26 9.43 19.82
C VAL A 57 3.71 9.83 19.46
N PRO A 58 4.24 9.35 18.32
CA PRO A 58 5.58 9.72 17.86
C PRO A 58 5.70 11.23 17.66
N ARG A 59 6.75 11.85 18.20
CA ARG A 59 6.93 13.32 18.14
C ARG A 59 7.17 13.82 16.71
N ASP A 60 7.85 13.04 15.90
CA ASP A 60 8.16 13.32 14.49
C ASP A 60 6.92 13.31 13.59
N GLY A 61 5.84 12.65 14.02
CA GLY A 61 4.56 12.67 13.32
C GLY A 61 3.66 13.85 13.70
N ILE A 62 4.02 14.69 14.68
CA ILE A 62 3.21 15.85 15.09
C ILE A 62 3.47 17.03 14.14
N TRP A 63 2.40 17.60 13.61
CA TRP A 63 2.44 18.78 12.75
C TRP A 63 1.39 19.81 13.17
N THR A 64 1.74 21.08 13.16
CA THR A 64 0.83 22.18 13.48
C THR A 64 1.00 23.31 12.49
N TYR A 65 -0.12 23.86 12.03
CA TYR A 65 -0.16 25.09 11.24
C TYR A 65 -1.14 26.07 11.89
N ALA A 66 -0.68 27.27 12.23
CA ALA A 66 -1.50 28.33 12.78
C ALA A 66 -1.78 29.41 11.74
N SER A 67 -3.06 29.69 11.52
CA SER A 67 -3.59 30.80 10.72
C SER A 67 -4.10 31.92 11.62
N ARG A 68 -4.60 33.00 11.04
CA ARG A 68 -5.10 34.18 11.78
C ARG A 68 -6.22 33.82 12.77
N ASN A 69 -7.20 33.02 12.35
CA ASN A 69 -8.38 32.67 13.14
C ASN A 69 -8.65 31.16 13.22
N SER A 70 -7.66 30.35 12.87
CA SER A 70 -7.77 28.89 12.85
C SER A 70 -6.41 28.25 13.01
N ALA A 71 -6.40 26.95 13.30
CA ALA A 71 -5.19 26.14 13.28
C ALA A 71 -5.52 24.71 12.84
N VAL A 72 -4.56 24.03 12.22
CA VAL A 72 -4.60 22.58 11.99
C VAL A 72 -3.58 21.94 12.91
N ILE A 73 -4.02 20.93 13.63
CA ILE A 73 -3.16 20.10 14.47
C ILE A 73 -3.32 18.66 13.99
N ALA A 74 -2.21 18.04 13.58
CA ALA A 74 -2.19 16.69 13.06
C ALA A 74 -1.10 15.86 13.74
N TRP A 75 -1.35 14.56 13.87
CA TRP A 75 -0.37 13.63 14.42
C TRP A 75 -0.62 12.19 13.97
N GLU A 76 0.40 11.34 14.10
CA GLU A 76 0.25 9.89 14.02
C GLU A 76 0.21 9.23 15.40
N SER A 77 -0.45 8.07 15.50
CA SER A 77 -0.41 7.18 16.65
C SER A 77 0.12 5.79 16.25
N SER A 78 0.79 5.09 17.15
CA SER A 78 1.34 3.74 16.88
C SER A 78 0.27 2.67 16.64
N LEU A 79 -0.93 2.89 17.15
CA LEU A 79 -2.09 2.01 17.05
C LEU A 79 -3.33 2.81 16.60
N PRO A 80 -4.37 2.14 16.04
CA PRO A 80 -5.63 2.79 15.71
C PRO A 80 -6.26 3.41 16.96
N ALA A 81 -6.66 4.67 16.86
CA ALA A 81 -7.19 5.42 17.98
C ALA A 81 -8.30 6.39 17.58
N ARG A 82 -9.15 6.72 18.55
CA ARG A 82 -9.98 7.93 18.51
C ARG A 82 -9.25 9.06 19.20
N THR A 83 -9.41 10.26 18.68
CA THR A 83 -8.63 11.43 19.10
C THR A 83 -9.45 12.69 19.23
N TYR A 84 -8.97 13.58 20.08
CA TYR A 84 -9.41 14.97 20.18
C TYR A 84 -8.28 15.85 20.72
N VAL A 85 -8.41 17.16 20.53
CA VAL A 85 -7.48 18.16 21.04
C VAL A 85 -8.17 18.93 22.16
N GLN A 86 -7.49 19.07 23.29
CA GLN A 86 -7.88 19.99 24.36
C GLN A 86 -7.01 21.24 24.25
N TYR A 87 -7.61 22.43 24.28
CA TYR A 87 -6.89 23.69 24.11
C TYR A 87 -7.48 24.87 24.90
N GLY A 88 -6.69 25.91 25.11
CA GLY A 88 -7.05 27.13 25.83
C GLY A 88 -5.96 28.19 25.76
N MET A 89 -6.17 29.37 26.34
CA MET A 89 -5.20 30.48 26.30
C MET A 89 -4.22 30.50 27.48
N ARG A 90 -4.34 29.56 28.42
CA ARG A 90 -3.47 29.46 29.60
C ARG A 90 -2.95 28.03 29.74
N ALA A 91 -1.69 27.91 30.15
CA ALA A 91 -1.05 26.62 30.40
C ALA A 91 -1.92 25.74 31.32
N ASN A 92 -2.11 24.47 30.93
CA ASN A 92 -2.90 23.48 31.66
C ASN A 92 -4.39 23.83 31.92
N ALA A 93 -4.92 24.90 31.31
CA ALA A 93 -6.31 25.32 31.43
C ALA A 93 -7.03 25.19 30.07
N TYR A 94 -7.34 23.94 29.71
CA TYR A 94 -7.99 23.61 28.44
C TYR A 94 -9.51 23.75 28.54
N ILE A 95 -10.01 24.94 28.22
CA ILE A 95 -11.45 25.25 28.27
C ILE A 95 -12.20 24.86 26.98
N TYR A 96 -11.48 24.53 25.91
CA TYR A 96 -12.05 24.11 24.63
C TYR A 96 -11.61 22.69 24.26
N VAL A 97 -12.45 22.01 23.48
CA VAL A 97 -12.20 20.66 22.99
C VAL A 97 -12.68 20.51 21.55
N THR A 98 -11.91 19.83 20.70
CA THR A 98 -12.40 19.42 19.37
C THR A 98 -13.33 18.22 19.49
N PRO A 99 -14.23 17.99 18.51
CA PRO A 99 -15.01 16.76 18.47
C PRO A 99 -14.11 15.53 18.47
N ILE A 100 -14.49 14.49 19.23
CA ILE A 100 -13.81 13.20 19.16
C ILE A 100 -14.01 12.57 17.78
N THR A 101 -12.95 12.01 17.21
CA THR A 101 -13.08 11.27 15.96
C THR A 101 -14.00 10.06 16.13
N THR A 102 -14.84 9.81 15.12
CA THR A 102 -15.83 8.73 15.17
C THR A 102 -15.24 7.36 14.84
N TYR A 103 -14.06 7.33 14.21
CA TYR A 103 -13.36 6.12 13.78
C TYR A 103 -11.95 6.03 14.34
N ASN A 104 -11.51 4.80 14.55
CA ASN A 104 -10.12 4.51 14.89
C ASN A 104 -9.25 4.67 13.64
N HIS A 105 -8.28 5.57 13.71
CA HIS A 105 -7.28 5.84 12.68
C HIS A 105 -5.88 5.89 13.31
N PHE A 106 -4.85 5.77 12.49
CA PHE A 106 -3.46 6.03 12.84
C PHE A 106 -3.10 7.49 12.61
N ILE A 107 -3.70 8.13 11.59
CA ILE A 107 -3.44 9.52 11.24
C ILE A 107 -4.62 10.38 11.67
N HIS A 108 -4.34 11.45 12.40
CA HIS A 108 -5.31 12.34 13.00
C HIS A 108 -5.09 13.76 12.51
N VAL A 109 -6.16 14.44 12.11
CA VAL A 109 -6.13 15.84 11.67
C VAL A 109 -7.32 16.54 12.28
N HIS A 110 -7.05 17.55 13.11
CA HIS A 110 -8.05 18.35 13.82
C HIS A 110 -7.96 19.81 13.38
N TYR A 111 -9.12 20.41 13.16
CA TYR A 111 -9.27 21.79 12.70
C TYR A 111 -9.83 22.63 13.84
N LEU A 112 -9.06 23.60 14.31
CA LEU A 112 -9.48 24.60 15.29
C LEU A 112 -9.94 25.83 14.52
N GLN A 113 -11.10 26.37 14.88
CA GLN A 113 -11.70 27.54 14.22
C GLN A 113 -12.06 28.59 15.27
N ASN A 114 -12.35 29.81 14.80
CA ASN A 114 -12.79 30.94 15.61
C ASN A 114 -11.78 31.30 16.72
N LEU A 115 -10.50 31.20 16.40
CA LEU A 115 -9.42 31.62 17.29
C LEU A 115 -9.24 33.14 17.19
N GLU A 116 -8.87 33.76 18.30
CA GLU A 116 -8.38 35.14 18.33
C GLU A 116 -7.02 35.26 17.61
N PRO A 117 -6.78 36.32 16.82
CA PRO A 117 -5.48 36.60 16.21
C PRO A 117 -4.47 37.08 17.26
N ASN A 118 -3.17 37.01 16.94
CA ASN A 118 -2.08 37.42 17.85
C ASN A 118 -2.17 36.79 19.24
N THR A 119 -2.65 35.55 19.32
CA THR A 119 -2.95 34.89 20.59
C THR A 119 -2.20 33.57 20.68
N THR A 120 -1.54 33.34 21.81
CA THR A 120 -0.91 32.04 22.12
C THR A 120 -1.95 31.11 22.74
N TYR A 121 -2.06 29.92 22.17
CA TYR A 121 -2.87 28.84 22.68
C TYR A 121 -1.98 27.72 23.22
N HIS A 122 -2.39 27.18 24.36
CA HIS A 122 -1.89 25.95 24.95
C HIS A 122 -2.80 24.81 24.54
N TYR A 123 -2.23 23.65 24.21
CA TYR A 123 -2.98 22.48 23.80
C TYR A 123 -2.29 21.18 24.20
N ARG A 124 -3.07 20.10 24.29
CA ARG A 124 -2.57 18.74 24.38
C ARG A 124 -3.39 17.81 23.49
N LEU A 125 -2.72 16.79 22.97
CA LEU A 125 -3.32 15.74 22.17
C LEU A 125 -3.85 14.66 23.09
N VAL A 126 -5.08 14.21 22.86
CA VAL A 126 -5.65 13.05 23.57
C VAL A 126 -5.90 11.93 22.57
N THR A 127 -5.26 10.80 22.81
CA THR A 127 -5.30 9.62 21.94
C THR A 127 -5.78 8.42 22.72
N MET A 128 -6.89 7.81 22.28
CA MET A 128 -7.52 6.67 22.94
C MET A 128 -7.57 5.48 21.97
N ASP A 129 -6.82 4.41 22.27
CA ASP A 129 -6.79 3.22 21.42
C ASP A 129 -8.09 2.39 21.53
N GLU A 130 -8.18 1.32 20.74
CA GLU A 130 -9.33 0.41 20.75
C GLU A 130 -9.55 -0.35 22.07
N ARG A 131 -8.58 -0.36 22.97
CA ARG A 131 -8.66 -0.94 24.33
C ARG A 131 -9.00 0.11 25.38
N VAL A 132 -9.29 1.35 24.96
CA VAL A 132 -9.58 2.49 25.84
C VAL A 132 -8.36 2.92 26.67
N LEU A 133 -7.15 2.57 26.23
CA LEU A 133 -5.92 3.11 26.81
C LEU A 133 -5.71 4.53 26.27
N ILE A 134 -5.52 5.49 27.18
CA ILE A 134 -5.44 6.92 26.85
C ILE A 134 -4.01 7.42 27.04
N VAL A 135 -3.45 8.00 25.98
CA VAL A 135 -2.21 8.78 26.01
C VAL A 135 -2.55 10.26 25.90
N ARG A 136 -1.87 11.07 26.70
CA ARG A 136 -1.90 12.53 26.64
C ARG A 136 -0.48 13.03 26.44
N THR A 137 -0.29 13.97 25.53
CA THR A 137 1.00 14.67 25.43
C THR A 137 1.18 15.66 26.57
N ASP A 138 2.42 16.11 26.74
CA ASP A 138 2.72 17.32 27.51
C ASP A 138 1.98 18.55 26.92
N ASP A 139 1.93 19.62 27.70
CA ASP A 139 1.42 20.92 27.25
C ASP A 139 2.31 21.46 26.11
N MET A 140 1.67 21.77 24.98
CA MET A 140 2.31 22.34 23.81
C MET A 140 1.64 23.67 23.47
N THR A 141 2.32 24.50 22.67
CA THR A 141 1.81 25.82 22.31
C THR A 141 1.84 26.09 20.81
N PHE A 142 0.91 26.90 20.32
CA PHE A 142 1.01 27.58 19.03
C PHE A 142 0.50 29.01 19.16
N SER A 143 0.91 29.90 18.26
CA SER A 143 0.45 31.30 18.24
C SER A 143 -0.20 31.63 16.91
N THR A 144 -1.40 32.23 16.96
CA THR A 144 -2.07 32.74 15.76
C THR A 144 -1.40 34.03 15.28
N PRO A 145 -0.98 34.13 14.01
CA PRO A 145 -0.42 35.37 13.48
C PRO A 145 -1.48 36.44 13.17
N ALA A 146 -1.10 37.72 13.15
CA ALA A 146 -1.98 38.78 12.67
C ALA A 146 -2.31 38.67 11.18
N LEU A 147 -1.37 38.16 10.36
CA LEU A 147 -1.41 38.15 8.89
C LEU A 147 -1.80 39.51 8.28
N THR A 148 -1.34 40.65 8.83
CA THR A 148 -1.77 42.00 8.38
C THR A 148 -1.52 42.28 6.90
N ASN A 149 -0.49 41.66 6.32
CA ASN A 149 -0.11 41.83 4.91
C ASN A 149 -0.74 40.78 3.98
N ALA A 150 -1.59 39.89 4.49
CA ALA A 150 -2.24 38.89 3.64
C ALA A 150 -3.32 39.54 2.77
N VAL A 151 -3.46 39.05 1.53
CA VAL A 151 -4.57 39.42 0.65
C VAL A 151 -5.80 38.58 1.04
N VAL A 152 -6.89 39.23 1.40
CA VAL A 152 -8.07 38.56 1.96
C VAL A 152 -9.10 38.24 0.87
N LEU A 153 -9.51 36.98 0.76
CA LEU A 153 -10.44 36.51 -0.27
C LEU A 153 -11.68 35.85 0.35
N PRO A 154 -12.90 36.21 -0.10
CA PRO A 154 -13.22 37.17 -1.16
C PRO A 154 -13.14 38.62 -0.68
N GLY A 155 -13.05 39.56 -1.63
CA GLY A 155 -13.10 41.01 -1.37
C GLY A 155 -11.92 41.77 -1.98
N SER A 156 -10.69 41.28 -1.78
CA SER A 156 -9.51 41.96 -2.32
C SER A 156 -9.25 41.72 -3.82
N LEU A 157 -9.88 40.70 -4.42
CA LEU A 157 -9.75 40.38 -5.84
C LEU A 157 -11.12 39.97 -6.43
N PRO A 158 -11.36 40.22 -7.73
CA PRO A 158 -12.51 39.64 -8.43
C PRO A 158 -12.35 38.12 -8.55
N GLY A 159 -13.48 37.41 -8.56
CA GLY A 159 -13.54 35.95 -8.65
C GLY A 159 -14.80 35.42 -7.95
N PRO A 160 -15.00 34.09 -7.94
CA PRO A 160 -14.12 33.04 -8.48
C PRO A 160 -14.14 32.93 -10.02
N PRO A 161 -13.07 32.39 -10.65
CA PRO A 161 -11.81 31.98 -10.03
C PRO A 161 -10.98 33.19 -9.60
N TYR A 162 -10.39 33.13 -8.40
CA TYR A 162 -9.44 34.14 -7.93
C TYR A 162 -8.05 33.87 -8.52
N THR A 163 -7.46 34.86 -9.17
CA THR A 163 -6.09 34.76 -9.73
C THR A 163 -5.08 35.29 -8.72
N LEU A 164 -4.20 34.40 -8.24
CA LEU A 164 -3.18 34.69 -7.23
C LEU A 164 -1.84 34.96 -7.93
N ASP A 165 -1.63 36.23 -8.30
CA ASP A 165 -0.56 36.69 -9.19
C ASP A 165 0.53 37.54 -8.50
N LYS A 166 0.43 37.75 -7.19
CA LYS A 166 1.46 38.46 -6.42
C LYS A 166 2.50 37.49 -5.87
N PRO A 167 3.78 37.63 -6.22
CA PRO A 167 4.84 36.78 -5.68
C PRO A 167 4.96 36.91 -4.17
N ASN A 168 5.44 35.84 -3.50
CA ASN A 168 5.75 35.82 -2.06
C ASN A 168 4.60 36.32 -1.16
N THR A 169 3.36 36.08 -1.57
CA THR A 169 2.17 36.64 -0.93
C THR A 169 1.34 35.54 -0.27
N THR A 170 0.87 35.82 0.94
CA THR A 170 -0.16 34.99 1.59
C THR A 170 -1.55 35.47 1.20
N TYR A 171 -2.38 34.56 0.72
CA TYR A 171 -3.79 34.78 0.48
C TYR A 171 -4.59 34.02 1.53
N LEU A 172 -5.43 34.74 2.28
CA LEU A 172 -6.22 34.21 3.39
C LEU A 172 -7.69 34.13 3.01
N VAL A 173 -8.31 32.98 3.25
CA VAL A 173 -9.76 32.77 3.09
C VAL A 173 -10.45 32.77 4.47
N PRO A 174 -11.10 33.86 4.90
CA PRO A 174 -11.67 33.94 6.24
C PRO A 174 -13.14 33.49 6.30
N LYS A 175 -13.75 33.13 5.16
CA LYS A 175 -15.11 32.59 5.08
C LYS A 175 -15.24 31.61 3.91
N ASP A 176 -16.29 30.79 3.95
CA ASP A 176 -16.54 29.81 2.91
C ASP A 176 -16.71 30.46 1.52
N ILE A 177 -16.28 29.76 0.48
CA ILE A 177 -16.36 30.19 -0.92
C ILE A 177 -17.15 29.15 -1.71
N GLN A 178 -18.06 29.63 -2.57
CA GLN A 178 -18.71 28.82 -3.60
C GLN A 178 -18.27 29.32 -4.97
N ALA A 179 -17.77 28.40 -5.79
CA ALA A 179 -17.37 28.65 -7.16
C ALA A 179 -18.18 27.76 -8.11
N ASP A 180 -18.86 28.39 -9.06
CA ASP A 180 -19.58 27.69 -10.13
C ASP A 180 -18.65 26.74 -10.92
N SER A 181 -17.40 27.14 -11.10
CA SER A 181 -16.35 26.44 -11.85
C SER A 181 -15.05 26.35 -11.01
N THR A 182 -13.89 26.76 -11.53
CA THR A 182 -12.62 26.78 -10.76
C THR A 182 -12.66 27.81 -9.63
N ALA A 183 -12.08 27.51 -8.46
CA ALA A 183 -12.02 28.48 -7.35
C ALA A 183 -10.73 29.33 -7.35
N PHE A 184 -9.56 28.74 -7.56
CA PHE A 184 -8.27 29.46 -7.50
C PHE A 184 -7.31 29.12 -8.65
N ASN A 185 -6.71 30.16 -9.22
CA ASN A 185 -5.63 30.10 -10.20
C ASN A 185 -4.35 30.68 -9.56
N ILE A 186 -3.36 29.85 -9.22
CA ILE A 186 -2.07 30.31 -8.68
C ILE A 186 -1.10 30.56 -9.84
N THR A 187 -0.71 31.81 -10.05
CA THR A 187 0.11 32.22 -11.22
C THR A 187 1.45 32.85 -10.85
N ALA A 188 1.71 33.12 -9.57
CA ALA A 188 2.98 33.64 -9.07
C ALA A 188 3.75 32.62 -8.20
N ASP A 189 5.05 32.86 -8.03
CA ASP A 189 5.92 32.09 -7.14
C ASP A 189 5.78 32.53 -5.67
N GLY A 190 6.09 31.66 -4.73
CA GLY A 190 6.09 31.96 -3.30
C GLY A 190 4.70 32.21 -2.72
N VAL A 191 3.64 31.79 -3.42
CA VAL A 191 2.26 31.97 -2.95
C VAL A 191 1.95 30.99 -1.84
N THR A 192 1.46 31.50 -0.71
CA THR A 192 0.78 30.71 0.32
C THR A 192 -0.72 30.95 0.21
N LEU A 193 -1.48 29.94 -0.16
CA LEU A 193 -2.94 29.93 -0.09
C LEU A 193 -3.36 29.24 1.21
N ASP A 194 -3.71 30.06 2.21
CA ASP A 194 -4.25 29.63 3.48
C ASP A 194 -5.78 29.69 3.43
N LEU A 195 -6.43 28.53 3.46
CA LEU A 195 -7.88 28.44 3.38
C LEU A 195 -8.57 28.83 4.70
N GLY A 196 -7.82 29.25 5.73
CA GLY A 196 -8.33 29.82 6.97
C GLY A 196 -9.24 28.89 7.78
N GLY A 197 -9.14 27.57 7.56
CA GLY A 197 -10.00 26.56 8.15
C GLY A 197 -11.40 26.53 7.51
N LYS A 198 -11.61 27.19 6.38
CA LYS A 198 -12.91 27.35 5.72
C LYS A 198 -13.11 26.37 4.58
N THR A 199 -14.35 26.31 4.09
CA THR A 199 -14.76 25.42 3.00
C THR A 199 -14.77 26.16 1.68
N VAL A 200 -14.06 25.60 0.70
CA VAL A 200 -14.11 26.01 -0.70
C VAL A 200 -14.86 24.95 -1.48
N THR A 201 -15.98 25.33 -2.07
CA THR A 201 -16.77 24.48 -2.97
C THR A 201 -16.50 24.90 -4.41
N TYR A 202 -16.08 23.96 -5.26
CA TYR A 202 -15.81 24.19 -6.68
C TYR A 202 -16.70 23.32 -7.55
N ASN A 203 -16.86 23.64 -8.84
CA ASN A 203 -17.76 22.88 -9.72
C ASN A 203 -19.19 22.79 -9.15
N GLU A 204 -19.72 23.93 -8.69
CA GLU A 204 -21.08 24.02 -8.17
C GLU A 204 -22.15 24.00 -9.27
N LYS A 205 -21.79 24.43 -10.50
CA LYS A 205 -22.71 24.49 -11.65
C LYS A 205 -22.13 23.74 -12.86
N ALA A 206 -22.91 22.80 -13.39
CA ALA A 206 -22.51 22.02 -14.56
C ALA A 206 -22.38 22.94 -15.79
N GLY A 207 -21.32 22.75 -16.58
CA GLY A 207 -21.06 23.52 -17.80
C GLY A 207 -20.74 25.00 -17.58
N ALA A 208 -20.54 25.45 -16.34
CA ALA A 208 -20.14 26.83 -16.08
C ALA A 208 -18.79 27.17 -16.73
N PRO A 209 -18.64 28.36 -17.35
CA PRO A 209 -17.37 28.78 -17.94
C PRO A 209 -16.22 28.71 -16.94
N ASP A 210 -15.12 28.07 -17.33
CA ASP A 210 -13.91 27.97 -16.51
C ASP A 210 -12.97 29.13 -16.80
N GLY A 211 -13.22 30.27 -16.14
CA GLY A 211 -12.47 31.50 -16.32
C GLY A 211 -10.95 31.33 -16.20
N GLY A 212 -10.22 31.84 -17.19
CA GLY A 212 -8.75 31.80 -17.20
C GLY A 212 -8.14 30.44 -17.56
N ALA A 213 -8.92 29.44 -17.99
CA ALA A 213 -8.36 28.18 -18.50
C ALA A 213 -7.40 28.43 -19.68
N SER A 214 -6.19 27.90 -19.57
CA SER A 214 -5.11 28.10 -20.56
C SER A 214 -4.24 26.85 -20.61
N GLU A 215 -4.20 26.19 -21.77
CA GLU A 215 -3.40 24.96 -21.93
C GLU A 215 -1.91 25.25 -21.82
N ARG A 216 -1.50 26.47 -22.21
CA ARG A 216 -0.14 26.96 -22.00
C ARG A 216 0.24 27.05 -20.52
N LEU A 217 -0.66 27.57 -19.67
CA LEU A 217 -0.36 27.79 -18.26
C LEU A 217 -0.59 26.53 -17.42
N TYR A 218 -1.69 25.83 -17.64
CA TYR A 218 -2.13 24.74 -16.76
C TYR A 218 -1.95 23.36 -17.39
N GLY A 219 -1.50 23.28 -18.65
CA GLY A 219 -1.41 22.04 -19.39
C GLY A 219 -2.78 21.49 -19.79
N TRP A 220 -2.74 20.44 -20.61
CA TRP A 220 -3.92 19.82 -21.18
C TRP A 220 -4.87 19.23 -20.12
N HIS A 221 -4.39 18.79 -18.96
CA HIS A 221 -5.25 18.14 -17.96
C HIS A 221 -6.20 19.13 -17.27
N ALA A 222 -5.70 20.29 -16.84
CA ALA A 222 -6.46 21.26 -16.06
C ALA A 222 -7.26 22.27 -16.89
N THR A 223 -7.28 22.12 -18.22
CA THR A 223 -8.18 22.86 -19.12
C THR A 223 -9.40 22.06 -19.55
N ARG A 224 -9.50 20.79 -19.14
CA ARG A 224 -10.59 19.88 -19.52
C ARG A 224 -11.74 19.89 -18.52
N GLY A 225 -11.59 20.62 -17.42
CA GLY A 225 -12.64 20.86 -16.44
C GLY A 225 -12.14 21.65 -15.23
N PRO A 226 -13.06 22.30 -14.49
CA PRO A 226 -12.75 23.13 -13.33
C PRO A 226 -11.97 22.43 -12.23
N CYS A 227 -11.00 23.11 -11.64
CA CYS A 227 -10.28 22.61 -10.46
C CYS A 227 -10.74 23.34 -9.19
N GLY A 228 -10.58 22.73 -8.01
CA GLY A 228 -10.65 23.51 -6.77
C GLY A 228 -9.55 24.57 -6.77
N ILE A 229 -8.30 24.10 -6.81
CA ILE A 229 -7.10 24.92 -6.92
C ILE A 229 -6.25 24.38 -8.07
N ARG A 230 -5.76 25.26 -8.95
CA ARG A 230 -4.74 24.92 -9.95
C ARG A 230 -3.56 25.89 -9.93
N THR A 231 -2.36 25.37 -10.16
CA THR A 231 -1.15 26.20 -10.36
C THR A 231 -0.77 26.27 -11.83
N ALA A 232 -0.28 27.43 -12.24
CA ALA A 232 0.41 27.58 -13.51
C ALA A 232 1.71 26.75 -13.53
N ASP A 233 2.24 26.51 -14.73
CA ASP A 233 3.43 25.71 -14.97
C ASP A 233 4.66 26.29 -14.24
N GLY A 234 5.40 25.40 -13.57
CA GLY A 234 6.75 25.67 -13.12
C GLY A 234 6.85 26.53 -11.86
N LYS A 235 5.73 26.81 -11.19
CA LYS A 235 5.69 27.72 -10.05
C LYS A 235 6.44 27.17 -8.85
N LYS A 236 7.20 28.05 -8.19
CA LYS A 236 8.11 27.73 -7.10
C LYS A 236 7.53 28.10 -5.74
N GLY A 237 7.76 27.28 -4.72
CA GLY A 237 7.49 27.65 -3.32
C GLY A 237 6.01 27.83 -3.01
N ILE A 238 5.15 27.01 -3.64
CA ILE A 238 3.70 27.12 -3.47
C ILE A 238 3.26 26.35 -2.24
N ARG A 239 2.48 26.97 -1.37
CA ARG A 239 1.91 26.34 -0.17
C ARG A 239 0.40 26.42 -0.20
N ILE A 240 -0.30 25.30 -0.08
CA ILE A 240 -1.76 25.23 0.01
C ILE A 240 -2.12 24.54 1.33
N VAL A 241 -2.74 25.28 2.23
CA VAL A 241 -2.88 24.85 3.62
C VAL A 241 -4.23 25.16 4.25
N ASN A 242 -4.59 24.40 5.29
CA ASN A 242 -5.59 24.74 6.30
C ASN A 242 -7.01 25.01 5.79
N GLY A 243 -7.74 23.97 5.40
CA GLY A 243 -9.18 24.09 5.11
C GLY A 243 -9.77 22.89 4.38
N THR A 244 -11.02 23.04 3.95
CA THR A 244 -11.76 21.99 3.23
C THR A 244 -11.94 22.38 1.77
N LEU A 245 -11.62 21.46 0.85
CA LEU A 245 -12.00 21.55 -0.56
C LEU A 245 -13.06 20.49 -0.86
N THR A 246 -14.21 20.92 -1.38
CA THR A 246 -15.33 20.05 -1.70
C THR A 246 -15.76 20.24 -3.15
N GLN A 247 -15.91 19.13 -3.88
CA GLN A 247 -16.58 19.16 -5.18
C GLN A 247 -18.09 19.43 -4.96
N GLY A 248 -18.59 20.46 -5.63
CA GLY A 248 -19.96 20.94 -5.54
C GLY A 248 -20.97 20.05 -6.24
N LYS A 249 -22.25 20.47 -6.19
CA LYS A 249 -23.39 19.63 -6.60
C LYS A 249 -23.39 19.23 -8.07
N ALA A 250 -22.69 19.96 -8.94
CA ALA A 250 -22.59 19.56 -10.35
C ALA A 250 -21.85 18.24 -10.52
N ASN A 251 -21.00 17.87 -9.54
CA ASN A 251 -20.33 16.58 -9.41
C ASN A 251 -19.81 16.04 -10.76
N SER A 252 -19.25 16.95 -11.55
CA SER A 252 -18.97 16.68 -12.95
C SER A 252 -17.82 15.67 -13.06
N THR A 253 -17.88 14.88 -14.13
CA THR A 253 -16.90 13.83 -14.39
C THR A 253 -15.89 14.26 -15.44
N SER A 254 -14.69 13.69 -15.34
CA SER A 254 -13.69 13.83 -16.37
C SER A 254 -13.80 12.72 -17.43
N ARG A 255 -13.70 13.10 -18.71
CA ARG A 255 -13.21 12.26 -19.82
C ARG A 255 -12.63 13.23 -20.84
N PRO A 256 -11.32 13.29 -21.11
CA PRO A 256 -10.24 12.38 -20.71
C PRO A 256 -9.34 12.80 -19.50
N ALA A 257 -9.42 14.04 -18.99
CA ALA A 257 -8.73 14.56 -17.78
C ALA A 257 -9.46 15.78 -17.18
N GLY A 258 -9.13 16.25 -15.96
CA GLY A 258 -9.73 17.45 -15.33
C GLY A 258 -10.52 17.20 -14.04
N TYR A 259 -11.12 18.24 -13.48
CA TYR A 259 -11.98 18.21 -12.28
C TYR A 259 -11.28 17.97 -10.93
N TYR A 260 -9.98 18.19 -10.86
CA TYR A 260 -9.17 17.92 -9.66
C TYR A 260 -9.46 18.94 -8.54
N PRO A 261 -9.70 18.49 -7.29
CA PRO A 261 -9.68 19.38 -6.13
C PRO A 261 -8.38 20.18 -6.03
N VAL A 262 -7.22 19.53 -6.19
CA VAL A 262 -5.90 20.19 -6.20
C VAL A 262 -5.08 19.72 -7.40
N TYR A 263 -4.63 20.65 -8.22
CA TYR A 263 -3.77 20.40 -9.38
C TYR A 263 -2.51 21.28 -9.36
N LEU A 264 -1.35 20.65 -9.23
CA LEU A 264 -0.05 21.32 -9.26
C LEU A 264 0.67 20.98 -10.56
N ARG A 265 0.87 21.96 -11.44
CA ARG A 265 1.54 21.75 -12.73
C ARG A 265 3.04 22.02 -12.64
N ARG A 266 3.84 20.96 -12.81
CA ARG A 266 5.31 20.97 -12.76
C ARG A 266 5.86 21.81 -11.60
N PRO A 267 5.33 21.62 -10.38
CA PRO A 267 5.73 22.46 -9.26
C PRO A 267 7.23 22.31 -8.98
N ARG A 268 7.79 23.38 -8.40
CA ARG A 268 9.12 23.38 -7.81
C ARG A 268 8.94 23.66 -6.32
N ASP A 269 9.19 22.68 -5.45
CA ASP A 269 9.12 22.89 -3.99
C ASP A 269 7.73 23.37 -3.54
N ALA A 270 6.71 22.55 -3.81
CA ALA A 270 5.34 22.82 -3.40
C ALA A 270 4.91 21.98 -2.19
N GLU A 271 4.08 22.55 -1.33
CA GLU A 271 3.48 21.93 -0.14
C GLU A 271 1.95 21.94 -0.25
N ALA A 272 1.31 20.79 -0.08
CA ALA A 272 -0.13 20.67 0.14
C ALA A 272 -0.37 19.97 1.48
N ALA A 273 -0.88 20.70 2.48
CA ALA A 273 -0.94 20.19 3.85
C ALA A 273 -2.14 20.65 4.69
N GLY A 274 -2.61 19.79 5.59
CA GLY A 274 -3.74 20.13 6.45
C GLY A 274 -5.06 20.31 5.69
N LEU A 275 -5.19 19.75 4.48
CA LEU A 275 -6.39 19.88 3.66
C LEU A 275 -7.37 18.74 3.94
N ASN A 276 -8.67 19.05 3.94
CA ASN A 276 -9.74 18.06 3.88
C ASN A 276 -10.33 18.07 2.46
N VAL A 277 -10.01 17.07 1.65
CA VAL A 277 -10.33 17.00 0.23
C VAL A 277 -11.47 16.01 0.00
N ILE A 278 -12.60 16.49 -0.52
CA ILE A 278 -13.83 15.71 -0.70
C ILE A 278 -14.29 15.81 -2.16
N TYR A 279 -14.48 14.67 -2.84
CA TYR A 279 -14.90 14.63 -4.24
C TYR A 279 -15.70 13.36 -4.54
N ALA A 280 -16.50 13.36 -5.62
CA ALA A 280 -17.36 12.23 -5.96
C ALA A 280 -17.47 11.91 -7.47
N GLY A 281 -16.98 12.77 -8.38
CA GLY A 281 -17.08 12.54 -9.82
C GLY A 281 -16.47 11.21 -10.26
N ALA A 282 -17.01 10.59 -11.32
CA ALA A 282 -16.69 9.20 -11.71
C ALA A 282 -15.23 8.98 -12.18
N GLN A 283 -14.53 10.01 -12.66
CA GLN A 283 -13.14 9.88 -13.09
C GLN A 283 -12.29 11.06 -12.58
N VAL A 284 -12.42 11.38 -11.30
CA VAL A 284 -11.77 12.54 -10.67
C VAL A 284 -10.70 12.06 -9.68
N SER A 285 -9.47 12.54 -9.80
CA SER A 285 -8.41 12.30 -8.81
C SER A 285 -8.37 13.45 -7.79
N GLY A 286 -7.96 13.18 -6.55
CA GLY A 286 -7.99 14.16 -5.44
C GLY A 286 -6.89 15.23 -5.54
N VAL A 287 -5.64 14.83 -5.33
CA VAL A 287 -4.46 15.71 -5.42
C VAL A 287 -3.56 15.23 -6.54
N LEU A 288 -3.34 16.06 -7.55
CA LEU A 288 -2.44 15.77 -8.68
C LEU A 288 -1.20 16.66 -8.62
N VAL A 289 -0.04 16.04 -8.39
CA VAL A 289 1.28 16.61 -8.61
C VAL A 289 1.78 16.18 -9.98
N SER A 290 1.61 17.06 -10.97
CA SER A 290 1.89 16.75 -12.37
C SER A 290 3.33 17.09 -12.75
N ASP A 291 4.15 16.08 -13.02
CA ASP A 291 5.51 16.17 -13.57
C ASP A 291 6.43 17.14 -12.80
N ALA A 292 6.54 16.97 -11.47
CA ALA A 292 7.32 17.87 -10.61
C ALA A 292 8.77 18.09 -11.12
N TYR A 293 9.23 19.34 -11.05
CA TYR A 293 10.61 19.73 -11.38
C TYR A 293 11.53 19.71 -10.16
N ASP A 294 10.98 19.89 -8.96
CA ASP A 294 11.72 19.80 -7.70
C ASP A 294 10.92 18.96 -6.68
N GLY A 295 11.54 18.57 -5.57
CA GLY A 295 10.89 17.78 -4.52
C GLY A 295 9.69 18.51 -3.94
N CYS A 296 8.52 17.88 -3.93
CA CYS A 296 7.29 18.43 -3.36
C CYS A 296 6.82 17.62 -2.16
N SER A 297 5.97 18.20 -1.32
CA SER A 297 5.46 17.58 -0.10
C SER A 297 3.92 17.58 -0.09
N VAL A 298 3.32 16.39 0.07
CA VAL A 298 1.87 16.24 0.27
C VAL A 298 1.65 15.50 1.59
N HIS A 299 1.20 16.19 2.64
CA HIS A 299 1.11 15.58 3.97
C HIS A 299 0.04 16.11 4.90
N HIS A 300 -0.32 15.32 5.92
CA HIS A 300 -1.28 15.73 6.94
C HIS A 300 -2.64 16.15 6.35
N ASN A 301 -3.01 15.56 5.20
CA ASN A 301 -4.29 15.79 4.55
C ASN A 301 -5.27 14.66 4.88
N VAL A 302 -6.56 14.99 4.91
CA VAL A 302 -7.65 14.03 4.90
C VAL A 302 -8.23 14.00 3.49
N ILE A 303 -8.28 12.82 2.87
CA ILE A 303 -8.84 12.65 1.52
C ILE A 303 -10.01 11.68 1.59
N HIS A 304 -11.16 12.12 1.08
CA HIS A 304 -12.39 11.37 1.07
C HIS A 304 -12.97 11.33 -0.34
N ASP A 305 -12.66 10.26 -1.05
CA ASP A 305 -13.38 9.88 -2.27
C ASP A 305 -14.77 9.35 -1.88
N LYS A 306 -15.83 10.05 -2.28
CA LYS A 306 -17.23 9.66 -2.03
C LYS A 306 -17.90 8.96 -3.20
N GLY A 307 -17.30 8.90 -4.37
CA GLY A 307 -18.03 8.39 -5.53
C GLY A 307 -17.99 6.88 -5.68
N THR A 308 -18.85 6.42 -6.58
CA THR A 308 -19.31 5.03 -6.67
C THR A 308 -19.22 4.47 -8.09
N GLU A 309 -18.66 5.25 -9.03
CA GLU A 309 -18.55 4.90 -10.44
C GLU A 309 -17.13 5.17 -10.93
N LEU A 310 -16.69 4.43 -11.95
CA LEU A 310 -15.53 4.78 -12.76
C LEU A 310 -15.68 4.28 -14.19
N TYR A 311 -15.23 5.09 -15.13
CA TYR A 311 -15.49 4.85 -16.56
C TYR A 311 -14.37 4.12 -17.27
N ASN A 312 -13.13 4.26 -16.79
CA ASN A 312 -11.98 3.57 -17.34
C ASN A 312 -10.95 3.33 -16.24
N ARG A 313 -10.83 2.09 -15.78
CA ARG A 313 -9.84 1.72 -14.76
C ARG A 313 -8.40 1.93 -15.23
N HIS A 314 -8.10 1.81 -16.53
CA HIS A 314 -6.74 1.98 -17.04
C HIS A 314 -6.23 3.41 -16.92
N ARG A 315 -7.14 4.38 -16.79
CA ARG A 315 -6.80 5.79 -16.54
C ARG A 315 -6.58 6.10 -15.06
N GLY A 316 -7.03 5.24 -14.17
CA GLY A 316 -6.90 5.44 -12.73
C GLY A 316 -7.88 6.46 -12.15
N VAL A 317 -8.11 6.35 -10.84
CA VAL A 317 -8.81 7.33 -10.00
C VAL A 317 -8.03 7.34 -8.70
N GLU A 318 -7.14 8.31 -8.56
CA GLU A 318 -6.17 8.38 -7.46
C GLU A 318 -6.63 9.38 -6.40
N ALA A 319 -6.51 9.02 -5.12
CA ALA A 319 -6.61 10.02 -4.05
C ALA A 319 -5.42 11.00 -4.14
N ILE A 320 -4.21 10.49 -4.37
CA ILE A 320 -2.99 11.27 -4.63
C ILE A 320 -2.24 10.69 -5.82
N LEU A 321 -1.95 11.52 -6.82
CA LEU A 321 -1.21 11.15 -8.03
C LEU A 321 0.05 11.99 -8.18
N PHE A 322 1.19 11.33 -8.22
CA PHE A 322 2.43 11.87 -8.77
C PHE A 322 2.59 11.35 -10.20
N SER A 323 2.57 12.24 -11.20
CA SER A 323 2.92 11.85 -12.57
C SER A 323 4.43 11.95 -12.80
N MET A 324 4.93 11.34 -13.88
CA MET A 324 6.37 11.25 -14.16
C MET A 324 7.00 12.64 -14.38
N GLY A 325 7.72 13.13 -13.37
CA GLY A 325 8.53 14.35 -13.46
C GLY A 325 9.96 14.10 -13.93
N THR A 326 10.70 15.19 -14.13
CA THR A 326 12.15 15.19 -14.41
C THR A 326 12.99 15.57 -13.18
N THR A 327 12.37 15.55 -12.00
CA THR A 327 13.03 16.00 -10.77
C THR A 327 14.24 15.14 -10.40
N THR A 328 15.28 15.79 -9.89
CA THR A 328 16.42 15.14 -9.26
C THR A 328 16.26 15.01 -7.76
N LYS A 329 15.32 15.75 -7.15
CA LYS A 329 15.04 15.73 -5.72
C LYS A 329 13.85 14.83 -5.40
N THR A 330 13.88 14.23 -4.21
CA THR A 330 12.83 13.32 -3.76
C THR A 330 11.58 14.10 -3.35
N SER A 331 10.43 13.77 -3.95
CA SER A 331 9.13 14.22 -3.43
C SER A 331 8.64 13.30 -2.31
N LYS A 332 7.97 13.86 -1.32
CA LYS A 332 7.48 13.15 -0.14
C LYS A 332 5.96 13.16 -0.09
N CYS A 333 5.37 12.01 0.20
CA CYS A 333 3.93 11.88 0.45
C CYS A 333 3.74 11.13 1.75
N HIS A 334 3.35 11.83 2.80
CA HIS A 334 3.37 11.24 4.14
C HIS A 334 2.28 11.73 5.08
N HIS A 335 1.95 10.92 6.08
CA HIS A 335 0.99 11.33 7.12
C HIS A 335 -0.36 11.79 6.55
N ASN A 336 -0.77 11.26 5.39
CA ASN A 336 -2.11 11.50 4.85
C ASN A 336 -3.06 10.42 5.34
N LEU A 337 -4.29 10.83 5.66
CA LEU A 337 -5.40 9.94 5.91
C LEU A 337 -6.27 9.88 4.65
N ILE A 338 -6.12 8.82 3.86
CA ILE A 338 -7.08 8.50 2.79
C ILE A 338 -8.19 7.65 3.42
N LYS A 339 -9.26 8.32 3.85
CA LYS A 339 -10.41 7.68 4.52
C LYS A 339 -11.11 6.66 3.64
N ARG A 340 -11.11 6.93 2.33
CA ARG A 340 -11.67 6.07 1.30
C ARG A 340 -11.06 6.44 -0.05
N THR A 341 -10.72 5.43 -0.84
CA THR A 341 -10.49 5.55 -2.28
C THR A 341 -11.23 4.43 -3.00
N ARG A 342 -11.90 4.76 -4.11
CA ARG A 342 -12.63 3.75 -4.90
C ARG A 342 -11.72 2.92 -5.81
N HIS A 343 -10.48 3.35 -6.05
CA HIS A 343 -9.58 2.68 -6.98
C HIS A 343 -8.10 2.77 -6.58
N VAL A 344 -7.46 3.94 -6.59
CA VAL A 344 -6.04 4.07 -6.22
C VAL A 344 -5.88 5.04 -5.06
N GLY A 345 -5.12 4.66 -4.02
CA GLY A 345 -4.76 5.55 -2.93
C GLY A 345 -3.69 6.51 -3.39
N ILE A 346 -2.45 6.04 -3.45
CA ILE A 346 -1.29 6.84 -3.86
C ILE A 346 -0.64 6.21 -5.08
N LYS A 347 -0.52 6.97 -6.16
CA LYS A 347 0.28 6.59 -7.32
C LYS A 347 1.64 7.29 -7.26
N ALA A 348 2.68 6.51 -7.02
CA ALA A 348 4.05 6.98 -6.94
C ALA A 348 4.72 7.04 -8.32
N SER A 349 5.58 8.05 -8.49
CA SER A 349 6.50 8.23 -9.61
C SER A 349 7.95 7.97 -9.16
N PRO A 350 8.94 7.98 -10.07
CA PRO A 350 10.36 7.95 -9.69
C PRO A 350 10.70 9.06 -8.68
N LYS A 351 11.72 8.84 -7.83
CA LYS A 351 12.16 9.79 -6.80
C LYS A 351 11.03 10.19 -5.84
N ASN A 352 10.22 9.22 -5.41
CA ASN A 352 9.18 9.43 -4.41
C ASN A 352 9.46 8.62 -3.15
N GLU A 353 9.24 9.25 -2.01
CA GLU A 353 9.21 8.62 -0.70
C GLU A 353 7.78 8.69 -0.15
N ILE A 354 7.14 7.52 0.00
CA ILE A 354 5.74 7.38 0.41
C ILE A 354 5.72 6.71 1.79
N PHE A 355 5.38 7.45 2.85
CA PHE A 355 5.50 6.91 4.20
C PHE A 355 4.50 7.39 5.23
N SER A 356 4.25 6.58 6.26
CA SER A 356 3.33 6.93 7.36
C SER A 356 1.95 7.39 6.89
N ASN A 357 1.45 6.92 5.74
CA ASN A 357 0.07 7.20 5.31
C ASN A 357 -0.87 6.11 5.84
N GLU A 358 -2.10 6.48 6.14
CA GLU A 358 -3.20 5.53 6.29
C GLU A 358 -4.06 5.54 5.02
N ILE A 359 -4.29 4.36 4.44
CA ILE A 359 -5.00 4.22 3.17
C ILE A 359 -6.09 3.16 3.30
N ARG A 360 -7.34 3.56 3.06
CA ARG A 360 -8.49 2.65 3.05
C ARG A 360 -9.07 2.50 1.65
N ILE A 361 -8.94 1.30 1.11
CA ILE A 361 -9.33 0.93 -0.24
C ILE A 361 -10.73 0.34 -0.19
N ASP A 362 -11.67 1.07 -0.77
CA ASP A 362 -13.00 0.58 -1.05
C ASP A 362 -13.08 0.26 -2.54
N SER A 363 -12.55 -0.89 -2.98
CA SER A 363 -12.31 -1.13 -4.40
C SER A 363 -13.60 -1.33 -5.22
N TYR A 364 -13.78 -0.47 -6.23
CA TYR A 364 -14.91 -0.49 -7.18
C TYR A 364 -14.51 -0.97 -8.58
N ALA A 365 -13.22 -1.21 -8.82
CA ALA A 365 -12.74 -1.82 -10.04
C ALA A 365 -11.45 -2.59 -9.82
N THR A 366 -11.24 -3.56 -10.71
CA THR A 366 -10.06 -4.42 -10.67
C THR A 366 -8.76 -3.63 -10.82
N ASN A 367 -7.68 -4.14 -10.21
CA ASN A 367 -6.38 -3.47 -10.14
C ASN A 367 -6.48 -2.16 -9.35
N SER A 368 -7.07 -2.24 -8.16
CA SER A 368 -7.17 -1.13 -7.22
C SER A 368 -6.00 -1.18 -6.25
N TYR A 369 -5.23 -0.10 -6.11
CA TYR A 369 -3.97 -0.11 -5.36
C TYR A 369 -4.00 0.84 -4.18
N GLY A 370 -3.56 0.40 -3.00
CA GLY A 370 -3.29 1.31 -1.89
C GLY A 370 -2.13 2.23 -2.24
N VAL A 371 -0.97 1.64 -2.52
CA VAL A 371 0.17 2.32 -3.15
C VAL A 371 0.55 1.61 -4.44
N GLY A 372 0.50 2.32 -5.55
CA GLY A 372 0.87 1.82 -6.87
C GLY A 372 2.13 2.51 -7.41
N TYR A 373 3.10 1.76 -7.93
CA TYR A 373 4.27 2.33 -8.61
C TYR A 373 4.52 1.66 -9.97
N TYR A 374 4.47 2.45 -11.03
CA TYR A 374 4.45 1.97 -12.41
C TYR A 374 5.41 2.76 -13.28
N SER A 375 6.10 2.10 -14.20
CA SER A 375 6.78 2.84 -15.26
C SER A 375 7.00 2.04 -16.54
N GLN A 376 6.32 2.44 -17.61
CA GLN A 376 6.71 2.00 -18.95
C GLN A 376 8.07 2.59 -19.40
N LYS A 377 8.65 3.53 -18.62
CA LYS A 377 9.88 4.28 -18.97
C LYS A 377 11.05 4.11 -17.98
N GLY A 378 11.00 3.15 -17.03
CA GLY A 378 12.08 2.95 -16.05
C GLY A 378 11.89 3.74 -14.75
N ALA A 379 11.01 3.31 -13.84
CA ALA A 379 10.89 3.97 -12.54
C ALA A 379 12.05 3.61 -11.63
N SER A 380 12.62 4.58 -10.94
CA SER A 380 13.71 4.34 -10.01
C SER A 380 13.65 5.20 -8.76
N ASP A 381 14.38 4.73 -7.75
CA ASP A 381 14.63 5.44 -6.50
C ASP A 381 13.32 5.76 -5.77
N ILE A 382 12.51 4.73 -5.58
CA ILE A 382 11.22 4.79 -4.88
C ILE A 382 11.37 4.10 -3.52
N SER A 383 10.88 4.75 -2.48
CA SER A 383 10.83 4.24 -1.11
C SER A 383 9.38 4.24 -0.61
N ILE A 384 8.86 3.09 -0.18
CA ILE A 384 7.49 2.96 0.35
C ILE A 384 7.58 2.28 1.72
N HIS A 385 7.30 3.00 2.79
CA HIS A 385 7.49 2.45 4.14
C HIS A 385 6.56 2.98 5.21
N HIS A 386 6.35 2.22 6.29
CA HIS A 386 5.53 2.66 7.42
C HIS A 386 4.07 3.02 7.06
N ASN A 387 3.58 2.65 5.88
CA ASN A 387 2.19 2.89 5.50
C ASN A 387 1.29 1.82 6.13
N ARG A 388 0.07 2.23 6.51
CA ARG A 388 -0.98 1.36 7.05
C ARG A 388 -2.11 1.29 6.03
N ILE A 389 -2.25 0.14 5.36
CA ILE A 389 -3.09 -0.01 4.18
C ILE A 389 -4.14 -1.08 4.43
N PHE A 390 -5.40 -0.71 4.30
CA PHE A 390 -6.56 -1.55 4.55
C PHE A 390 -7.41 -1.63 3.29
N GLY A 391 -7.96 -2.79 2.93
CA GLY A 391 -8.73 -2.88 1.70
C GLY A 391 -9.73 -4.02 1.59
N THR A 392 -10.77 -3.79 0.79
CA THR A 392 -11.78 -4.78 0.37
C THR A 392 -12.36 -4.40 -1.00
N GLY A 393 -13.22 -5.23 -1.57
CA GLY A 393 -13.90 -4.98 -2.85
C GLY A 393 -13.34 -5.75 -4.04
N PHE A 394 -13.46 -5.16 -5.23
CA PHE A 394 -13.11 -5.81 -6.49
C PHE A 394 -11.61 -5.77 -6.80
N HIS A 395 -10.84 -6.74 -6.30
CA HIS A 395 -9.38 -6.79 -6.54
C HIS A 395 -8.58 -5.60 -5.96
N PRO A 396 -8.76 -5.27 -4.66
CA PRO A 396 -7.81 -4.42 -3.95
C PRO A 396 -6.44 -5.12 -3.84
N ILE A 397 -5.40 -4.31 -3.98
CA ILE A 397 -3.99 -4.65 -3.86
C ILE A 397 -3.39 -3.63 -2.90
N GLY A 398 -2.82 -4.07 -1.78
CA GLY A 398 -2.25 -3.14 -0.81
C GLY A 398 -1.11 -2.30 -1.41
N ILE A 399 -0.03 -2.98 -1.81
CA ILE A 399 1.09 -2.35 -2.51
C ILE A 399 1.32 -3.11 -3.81
N GLY A 400 1.39 -2.41 -4.94
CA GLY A 400 1.55 -3.08 -6.22
C GLY A 400 2.44 -2.34 -7.20
N SER A 401 3.15 -3.13 -8.00
CA SER A 401 4.00 -2.61 -9.06
C SER A 401 3.43 -2.85 -10.46
N GLY A 402 3.85 -1.99 -11.38
CA GLY A 402 3.62 -2.09 -12.82
C GLY A 402 4.77 -2.79 -13.54
N GLN A 403 5.14 -2.26 -14.70
CA GLN A 403 6.31 -2.74 -15.43
C GLN A 403 7.53 -1.85 -15.17
N GLY A 404 8.74 -2.42 -15.32
CA GLY A 404 9.96 -1.68 -15.65
C GLY A 404 10.50 -0.73 -14.58
N TYR A 405 10.87 -1.23 -13.40
CA TYR A 405 11.43 -0.42 -12.32
C TYR A 405 12.69 -1.02 -11.69
N SER A 406 13.57 -0.16 -11.21
CA SER A 406 14.82 -0.50 -10.51
C SER A 406 14.94 0.31 -9.22
N ASN A 407 15.82 -0.07 -8.29
CA ASN A 407 16.11 0.71 -7.08
C ASN A 407 14.84 1.06 -6.28
N VAL A 408 14.03 0.04 -5.97
CA VAL A 408 12.80 0.20 -5.19
C VAL A 408 12.95 -0.48 -3.85
N ARG A 409 12.55 0.21 -2.78
CA ARG A 409 12.49 -0.34 -1.42
C ARG A 409 11.06 -0.25 -0.90
N VAL A 410 10.52 -1.37 -0.45
CA VAL A 410 9.19 -1.46 0.18
C VAL A 410 9.36 -2.13 1.53
N TYR A 411 9.22 -1.39 2.63
CA TYR A 411 9.57 -1.93 3.93
C TYR A 411 8.75 -1.41 5.09
N GLU A 412 8.59 -2.21 6.14
CA GLU A 412 7.93 -1.78 7.38
C GLU A 412 6.50 -1.26 7.16
N ASN A 413 5.83 -1.71 6.09
CA ASN A 413 4.41 -1.42 5.86
C ASN A 413 3.54 -2.46 6.56
N TYR A 414 2.38 -2.03 7.04
CA TYR A 414 1.30 -2.90 7.48
C TYR A 414 0.20 -2.91 6.42
N VAL A 415 -0.11 -4.09 5.88
CA VAL A 415 -1.10 -4.28 4.82
C VAL A 415 -2.13 -5.31 5.29
N GLU A 416 -3.40 -4.93 5.38
CA GLU A 416 -4.50 -5.85 5.73
C GLU A 416 -5.62 -5.81 4.70
N MET A 417 -5.92 -6.96 4.09
CA MET A 417 -6.92 -7.10 3.03
C MET A 417 -8.03 -8.08 3.42
N ARG A 418 -9.26 -7.77 3.02
CA ARG A 418 -10.47 -8.54 3.33
C ARG A 418 -11.27 -8.86 2.08
N GLY A 419 -11.26 -10.13 1.68
CA GLY A 419 -12.03 -10.66 0.56
C GLY A 419 -13.35 -11.24 1.04
N THR A 420 -14.47 -10.63 0.68
CA THR A 420 -15.80 -11.18 0.94
C THR A 420 -16.75 -10.62 -0.10
N HIS A 421 -17.81 -11.37 -0.40
CA HIS A 421 -18.91 -10.83 -1.18
C HIS A 421 -19.55 -9.65 -0.42
N GLN A 422 -19.90 -8.59 -1.15
CA GLN A 422 -20.53 -7.39 -0.60
C GLN A 422 -21.73 -7.02 -1.48
N GLU A 423 -22.92 -7.49 -1.10
CA GLU A 423 -24.17 -7.34 -1.88
C GLU A 423 -24.54 -5.88 -2.17
N TRP A 424 -24.04 -4.94 -1.36
CA TRP A 424 -24.31 -3.52 -1.47
C TRP A 424 -23.37 -2.76 -2.42
N ARG A 425 -22.36 -3.41 -3.00
CA ARG A 425 -21.48 -2.78 -4.00
C ARG A 425 -22.16 -2.74 -5.37
N TRP A 426 -21.83 -1.71 -6.13
CA TRP A 426 -22.32 -1.51 -7.49
C TRP A 426 -21.97 -2.69 -8.40
N GLN A 427 -22.97 -3.25 -9.08
CA GLN A 427 -22.83 -4.44 -9.95
C GLN A 427 -22.18 -4.15 -11.31
N GLY A 428 -22.00 -2.88 -11.70
CA GLY A 428 -21.35 -2.50 -12.98
C GLY A 428 -19.81 -2.51 -12.96
N GLY A 429 -19.19 -2.85 -11.82
CA GLY A 429 -17.80 -2.56 -11.50
C GLY A 429 -16.75 -3.65 -11.74
N GLU A 430 -17.11 -4.85 -12.20
CA GLU A 430 -16.14 -5.94 -12.42
C GLU A 430 -15.27 -5.78 -13.69
N GLY A 431 -14.71 -4.60 -13.91
CA GLY A 431 -13.77 -4.34 -15.00
C GLY A 431 -13.66 -2.89 -15.44
N GLY A 432 -14.33 -1.95 -14.76
CA GLY A 432 -14.16 -0.51 -14.99
C GLY A 432 -14.16 -0.12 -16.46
N GLY A 433 -15.32 -0.24 -17.11
CA GLY A 433 -15.55 0.27 -18.46
C GLY A 433 -15.21 -0.63 -19.65
N ASP A 434 -14.74 -1.86 -19.44
CA ASP A 434 -14.62 -2.86 -20.54
C ASP A 434 -15.95 -3.60 -20.74
N ALA A 435 -16.38 -3.77 -22.00
CA ALA A 435 -17.64 -4.45 -22.34
C ALA A 435 -17.70 -5.92 -21.84
N ASP A 436 -16.53 -6.56 -21.65
CA ASP A 436 -16.38 -7.94 -21.16
C ASP A 436 -16.41 -8.08 -19.63
N ALA A 437 -16.47 -6.96 -18.89
CA ALA A 437 -16.48 -6.92 -17.42
C ALA A 437 -17.74 -7.52 -16.79
N LYS A 438 -18.85 -7.53 -17.52
CA LYS A 438 -20.18 -7.93 -17.01
C LYS A 438 -20.29 -9.42 -16.66
N ASN A 439 -19.32 -10.25 -17.05
CA ASN A 439 -19.37 -11.70 -16.92
C ASN A 439 -18.48 -12.29 -15.80
N ARG A 440 -17.88 -11.46 -14.93
CA ARG A 440 -17.04 -11.96 -13.82
C ARG A 440 -17.79 -12.13 -12.50
N THR A 441 -19.13 -12.13 -12.56
CA THR A 441 -20.03 -11.97 -11.42
C THR A 441 -19.72 -13.01 -10.36
N GLY A 442 -19.06 -12.58 -9.29
CA GLY A 442 -18.85 -13.40 -8.11
C GLY A 442 -17.39 -13.73 -7.78
N VAL A 443 -16.38 -13.17 -8.46
CA VAL A 443 -14.98 -13.29 -8.03
C VAL A 443 -14.49 -11.98 -7.41
N TYR A 444 -14.05 -12.03 -6.16
CA TYR A 444 -13.55 -10.89 -5.41
C TYR A 444 -12.14 -11.22 -4.90
N PRO A 445 -11.14 -11.13 -5.79
CA PRO A 445 -9.78 -11.43 -5.40
C PRO A 445 -9.29 -10.32 -4.47
N VAL A 446 -8.37 -10.63 -3.56
CA VAL A 446 -7.74 -9.63 -2.68
C VAL A 446 -6.27 -9.95 -2.51
N ASN A 447 -5.41 -8.94 -2.65
CA ASN A 447 -3.96 -9.16 -2.61
C ASN A 447 -3.25 -8.21 -1.65
N GLY A 448 -2.30 -8.73 -0.88
CA GLY A 448 -1.45 -7.91 -0.02
C GLY A 448 -0.43 -7.09 -0.81
N ILE A 449 0.63 -7.75 -1.27
CA ILE A 449 1.69 -7.13 -2.07
C ILE A 449 1.78 -7.82 -3.42
N ARG A 450 1.81 -7.04 -4.51
CA ARG A 450 2.01 -7.53 -5.87
C ARG A 450 3.32 -7.03 -6.45
N LEU A 451 4.13 -7.95 -6.95
CA LEU A 451 5.34 -7.65 -7.72
C LEU A 451 5.17 -8.11 -9.17
N GLN A 452 5.07 -7.18 -10.10
CA GLN A 452 5.07 -7.46 -11.54
C GLN A 452 6.34 -6.93 -12.19
N SER A 453 6.96 -7.67 -13.11
CA SER A 453 8.01 -7.17 -14.03
C SER A 453 9.10 -6.24 -13.42
N PRO A 454 9.73 -6.60 -12.29
CA PRO A 454 10.85 -5.83 -11.72
C PRO A 454 12.05 -5.84 -12.67
N LYS A 455 12.95 -4.86 -12.55
CA LYS A 455 14.30 -4.92 -13.13
C LYS A 455 15.30 -5.26 -12.02
N THR A 456 16.18 -4.34 -11.66
CA THR A 456 17.31 -4.59 -10.76
C THR A 456 17.17 -3.84 -9.44
N ASN A 457 17.70 -4.38 -8.33
CA ASN A 457 17.71 -3.74 -7.01
C ASN A 457 16.30 -3.43 -6.48
N VAL A 458 15.49 -4.47 -6.31
CA VAL A 458 14.15 -4.36 -5.72
C VAL A 458 14.13 -5.13 -4.43
N ALA A 459 13.83 -4.45 -3.32
CA ALA A 459 13.85 -5.05 -1.99
C ALA A 459 12.53 -4.82 -1.27
N HIS A 460 11.93 -5.91 -0.79
CA HIS A 460 10.75 -5.89 0.07
C HIS A 460 11.12 -6.48 1.44
N TYR A 461 11.11 -5.70 2.52
CA TYR A 461 11.57 -6.24 3.80
C TYR A 461 10.80 -5.76 5.02
N ASN A 462 10.70 -6.62 6.05
CA ASN A 462 10.02 -6.31 7.31
C ASN A 462 8.58 -5.81 7.14
N ASN A 463 7.91 -6.13 6.04
CA ASN A 463 6.50 -5.81 5.86
C ASN A 463 5.65 -6.84 6.61
N THR A 464 4.52 -6.39 7.16
CA THR A 464 3.48 -7.26 7.71
C THR A 464 2.29 -7.25 6.76
N VAL A 465 1.95 -8.42 6.23
CA VAL A 465 0.88 -8.61 5.25
C VAL A 465 -0.12 -9.61 5.79
N VAL A 466 -1.36 -9.19 5.97
CA VAL A 466 -2.48 -10.00 6.43
C VAL A 466 -3.56 -10.00 5.37
N VAL A 467 -3.96 -11.18 4.90
CA VAL A 467 -5.07 -11.33 3.95
C VAL A 467 -6.06 -12.33 4.51
N LYS A 468 -7.32 -11.93 4.62
CA LYS A 468 -8.38 -12.82 5.09
C LYS A 468 -9.57 -12.79 4.15
N GLY A 469 -10.32 -13.89 4.08
CA GLY A 469 -11.49 -13.89 3.22
C GLY A 469 -12.38 -15.11 3.32
N SER A 470 -13.59 -14.96 2.80
CA SER A 470 -14.71 -15.90 2.93
C SER A 470 -15.55 -15.90 1.67
N GLY A 471 -16.18 -17.02 1.38
CA GLY A 471 -17.23 -17.16 0.39
C GLY A 471 -16.73 -17.66 -0.98
N LYS A 472 -17.69 -18.15 -1.76
CA LYS A 472 -17.46 -18.64 -3.11
C LYS A 472 -16.95 -17.50 -4.00
N GLY A 473 -15.82 -17.72 -4.66
CA GLY A 473 -15.17 -16.75 -5.54
C GLY A 473 -14.22 -15.77 -4.84
N CYS A 474 -14.03 -15.90 -3.52
CA CYS A 474 -12.91 -15.26 -2.84
C CYS A 474 -11.59 -15.89 -3.30
N VAL A 475 -10.67 -15.09 -3.83
CA VAL A 475 -9.31 -15.54 -4.18
C VAL A 475 -8.26 -14.64 -3.56
N MET A 476 -7.56 -15.14 -2.55
CA MET A 476 -6.62 -14.36 -1.76
C MET A 476 -5.17 -14.63 -2.17
N ARG A 477 -4.33 -13.59 -2.21
CA ARG A 477 -2.87 -13.75 -2.29
C ARG A 477 -2.17 -12.83 -1.29
N GLY A 478 -1.34 -13.37 -0.40
CA GLY A 478 -0.53 -12.54 0.49
C GLY A 478 0.52 -11.77 -0.30
N LEU A 479 1.47 -12.51 -0.87
CA LEU A 479 2.39 -12.03 -1.88
C LEU A 479 1.99 -12.61 -3.25
N TRP A 480 1.86 -11.74 -4.24
CA TRP A 480 1.61 -12.13 -5.63
C TRP A 480 2.79 -11.71 -6.51
N LEU A 481 3.67 -12.67 -6.78
CA LEU A 481 4.92 -12.47 -7.50
C LEU A 481 4.72 -12.96 -8.94
N VAL A 482 4.82 -12.04 -9.89
CA VAL A 482 4.63 -12.26 -11.33
C VAL A 482 5.74 -11.53 -12.12
N PRO A 483 7.03 -11.83 -11.88
CA PRO A 483 8.10 -11.38 -12.75
C PRO A 483 7.87 -11.83 -14.20
N ASP A 484 8.44 -11.11 -15.15
CA ASP A 484 8.55 -11.58 -16.53
C ASP A 484 10.03 -11.86 -16.86
N ASN A 485 10.31 -12.28 -18.09
CA ASN A 485 11.66 -12.63 -18.53
C ASN A 485 12.64 -11.44 -18.56
N ARG A 486 12.18 -10.21 -18.27
CA ARG A 486 12.99 -8.99 -18.20
C ARG A 486 13.47 -8.69 -16.77
N ILE A 487 13.24 -9.62 -15.82
CA ILE A 487 13.74 -9.49 -14.45
C ILE A 487 15.25 -9.29 -14.42
N GLY A 488 15.70 -8.30 -13.64
CA GLY A 488 17.10 -8.03 -13.39
C GLY A 488 17.62 -8.75 -12.15
N SER A 489 18.81 -8.37 -11.69
CA SER A 489 19.42 -8.97 -10.49
C SER A 489 18.96 -8.30 -9.20
N ASN A 490 19.21 -8.95 -8.06
CA ASN A 490 18.96 -8.39 -6.73
C ASN A 490 17.48 -8.01 -6.49
N VAL A 491 16.58 -8.97 -6.73
CA VAL A 491 15.16 -8.89 -6.37
C VAL A 491 14.92 -9.81 -5.17
N ASN A 492 14.56 -9.22 -4.03
CA ASN A 492 14.54 -9.96 -2.76
C ASN A 492 13.35 -9.58 -1.84
N PHE A 493 12.91 -10.56 -1.05
CA PHE A 493 11.90 -10.43 0.00
C PHE A 493 12.48 -10.94 1.31
N ARG A 494 12.72 -10.06 2.29
CA ARG A 494 13.47 -10.41 3.52
C ARG A 494 12.69 -10.12 4.79
N GLY A 495 12.62 -11.06 5.72
CA GLY A 495 12.07 -10.81 7.07
C GLY A 495 10.61 -10.37 7.09
N ASN A 496 9.83 -10.59 6.02
CA ASN A 496 8.42 -10.22 5.97
C ASN A 496 7.57 -11.23 6.76
N ARG A 497 6.45 -10.76 7.32
CA ARG A 497 5.40 -11.60 7.89
C ARG A 497 4.23 -11.63 6.93
N VAL A 498 3.85 -12.82 6.47
CA VAL A 498 2.77 -13.00 5.50
C VAL A 498 1.77 -14.00 6.07
N LYS A 499 0.56 -13.54 6.37
CA LYS A 499 -0.52 -14.33 6.93
C LYS A 499 -1.70 -14.34 5.98
N LEU A 500 -2.17 -15.53 5.62
CA LEU A 500 -3.38 -15.71 4.82
C LEU A 500 -4.36 -16.65 5.51
N LEU A 501 -5.57 -16.19 5.81
CA LEU A 501 -6.60 -17.03 6.42
C LEU A 501 -7.90 -17.02 5.61
N ALA A 502 -8.29 -18.19 5.14
CA ALA A 502 -9.67 -18.42 4.75
C ALA A 502 -10.55 -18.58 5.98
N LEU A 503 -11.68 -17.88 6.00
CA LEU A 503 -12.64 -17.91 7.10
C LEU A 503 -13.73 -18.97 6.88
N ASP A 504 -13.75 -19.60 5.71
CA ASP A 504 -14.59 -20.74 5.35
C ASP A 504 -13.91 -21.61 4.28
N VAL A 505 -14.53 -22.75 3.97
CA VAL A 505 -14.05 -23.72 2.96
C VAL A 505 -14.34 -23.30 1.51
N LEU A 506 -15.06 -22.20 1.28
CA LEU A 506 -15.43 -21.73 -0.05
C LEU A 506 -14.39 -20.80 -0.65
N ALA A 507 -13.64 -20.10 0.22
CA ALA A 507 -12.56 -19.23 -0.18
C ALA A 507 -11.33 -20.02 -0.65
N ARG A 508 -10.58 -19.44 -1.58
CA ARG A 508 -9.30 -19.98 -2.10
C ARG A 508 -8.19 -18.96 -1.87
N GLY A 509 -6.94 -19.43 -1.76
CA GLY A 509 -5.82 -18.50 -1.70
C GLY A 509 -4.47 -19.12 -1.36
N TYR A 510 -3.43 -18.30 -1.51
CA TYR A 510 -2.02 -18.69 -1.37
C TYR A 510 -1.27 -17.59 -0.64
N ALA A 511 -0.63 -17.90 0.50
CA ALA A 511 0.10 -16.88 1.26
C ALA A 511 1.22 -16.29 0.40
N ILE A 512 1.96 -17.14 -0.33
CA ILE A 512 2.86 -16.72 -1.41
C ILE A 512 2.40 -17.39 -2.70
N ALA A 513 2.06 -16.59 -3.71
CA ALA A 513 1.87 -17.02 -5.09
C ALA A 513 3.10 -16.60 -5.91
N ALA A 514 3.95 -17.57 -6.19
CA ALA A 514 5.22 -17.43 -6.90
C ALA A 514 5.03 -17.87 -8.37
N CYS A 515 4.67 -16.91 -9.21
CA CYS A 515 4.32 -17.10 -10.61
C CYS A 515 5.31 -16.32 -11.51
N GLY A 516 5.08 -16.29 -12.83
CA GLY A 516 5.92 -15.59 -13.79
C GLY A 516 7.34 -16.15 -13.98
N ALA A 517 8.12 -15.48 -14.85
CA ALA A 517 9.45 -15.86 -15.35
C ALA A 517 9.48 -17.30 -15.92
N GLY A 518 9.56 -17.44 -17.24
CA GLY A 518 9.63 -18.76 -17.87
C GLY A 518 10.82 -19.58 -17.31
N PRO A 519 10.78 -20.91 -17.38
CA PRO A 519 11.76 -21.77 -16.73
C PRO A 519 13.16 -21.77 -17.41
N GLN A 520 13.42 -20.81 -18.31
CA GLN A 520 14.61 -20.71 -19.15
C GLN A 520 15.78 -19.96 -18.49
N THR A 521 15.63 -19.42 -17.27
CA THR A 521 16.73 -18.75 -16.56
C THR A 521 17.42 -19.72 -15.61
N ALA A 522 18.71 -20.00 -15.81
CA ALA A 522 19.53 -20.85 -14.93
C ALA A 522 19.77 -20.26 -13.51
N LYS A 523 19.17 -19.12 -13.18
CA LYS A 523 19.33 -18.39 -11.91
C LYS A 523 17.96 -18.12 -11.29
N PRO A 524 17.82 -18.20 -9.94
CA PRO A 524 16.59 -17.81 -9.27
C PRO A 524 16.20 -16.37 -9.63
N ALA A 525 14.94 -16.20 -10.02
CA ALA A 525 14.37 -14.90 -10.37
C ALA A 525 14.23 -14.01 -9.13
N ILE A 526 13.83 -14.59 -7.99
CA ILE A 526 13.58 -13.89 -6.73
C ILE A 526 14.08 -14.73 -5.55
N THR A 527 14.74 -14.07 -4.60
CA THR A 527 15.14 -14.67 -3.31
C THR A 527 14.19 -14.23 -2.21
N LEU A 528 13.64 -15.20 -1.46
CA LEU A 528 12.83 -14.99 -0.27
C LEU A 528 13.61 -15.48 0.95
N GLU A 529 13.98 -14.59 1.85
CA GLU A 529 14.89 -14.87 2.96
C GLU A 529 14.27 -14.56 4.32
N GLY A 530 14.29 -15.52 5.25
CA GLY A 530 13.90 -15.31 6.64
C GLY A 530 12.46 -14.82 6.84
N ASN A 531 11.55 -15.05 5.90
CA ASN A 531 10.16 -14.64 6.03
C ASN A 531 9.38 -15.64 6.90
N VAL A 532 8.33 -15.16 7.57
CA VAL A 532 7.35 -15.98 8.28
C VAL A 532 6.08 -16.03 7.45
N VAL A 533 5.66 -17.24 7.07
CA VAL A 533 4.53 -17.47 6.16
C VAL A 533 3.50 -18.36 6.86
N GLU A 534 2.36 -17.77 7.22
CA GLU A 534 1.27 -18.42 7.92
C GLU A 534 0.06 -18.60 6.99
N SER A 535 -0.51 -19.81 6.95
CA SER A 535 -1.70 -20.08 6.13
C SER A 535 -2.53 -21.24 6.65
N ASN A 536 -3.85 -21.18 6.51
CA ASN A 536 -4.74 -22.32 6.73
C ASN A 536 -5.21 -23.00 5.44
N LEU A 537 -4.75 -22.52 4.28
CA LEU A 537 -4.99 -23.09 2.95
C LEU A 537 -3.70 -23.52 2.27
N VAL A 538 -2.88 -22.56 1.84
CA VAL A 538 -1.63 -22.83 1.14
C VAL A 538 -0.56 -21.84 1.59
N ASN A 539 0.61 -22.32 2.03
CA ASN A 539 1.73 -21.43 2.34
C ASN A 539 2.40 -20.93 1.06
N VAL A 540 2.77 -21.84 0.15
CA VAL A 540 3.45 -21.48 -1.11
C VAL A 540 2.80 -22.16 -2.31
N GLN A 541 2.40 -21.37 -3.29
CA GLN A 541 1.96 -21.81 -4.62
C GLN A 541 3.06 -21.47 -5.63
N LEU A 542 3.62 -22.48 -6.27
CA LEU A 542 4.63 -22.36 -7.33
C LEU A 542 3.94 -22.54 -8.69
N GLY A 543 3.84 -21.45 -9.46
CA GLY A 543 3.06 -21.39 -10.69
C GLY A 543 1.54 -21.44 -10.45
N ASP A 544 0.77 -20.68 -11.23
CA ASP A 544 -0.69 -20.72 -11.19
C ASP A 544 -1.28 -20.39 -12.58
N ASN A 545 -2.54 -19.95 -12.65
CA ASN A 545 -3.16 -19.53 -13.90
C ASN A 545 -2.56 -18.25 -14.52
N TYR A 546 -1.62 -17.58 -13.84
CA TYR A 546 -0.87 -16.44 -14.36
C TYR A 546 0.50 -16.81 -14.97
N GLY A 547 0.90 -18.08 -14.94
CA GLY A 547 2.10 -18.57 -15.64
C GLY A 547 2.93 -19.55 -14.81
N SER A 548 4.12 -19.88 -15.34
CA SER A 548 5.13 -20.70 -14.65
C SER A 548 5.46 -20.11 -13.29
N GLY A 549 5.92 -20.91 -12.34
CA GLY A 549 6.80 -20.39 -11.32
C GLY A 549 8.23 -20.53 -11.82
N GLY A 550 8.89 -19.50 -12.36
CA GLY A 550 10.33 -19.56 -12.63
C GLY A 550 11.13 -19.92 -11.36
N PRO A 551 12.42 -20.23 -11.41
CA PRO A 551 13.15 -20.67 -10.22
C PRO A 551 13.09 -19.60 -9.11
N TYR A 552 12.60 -20.01 -7.93
CA TYR A 552 12.56 -19.18 -6.71
C TYR A 552 13.48 -19.80 -5.67
N LEU A 553 14.21 -18.96 -4.93
CA LEU A 553 15.06 -19.39 -3.84
C LEU A 553 14.46 -18.95 -2.51
N PHE A 554 14.11 -19.91 -1.65
CA PHE A 554 13.59 -19.68 -0.31
C PHE A 554 14.70 -20.06 0.69
N VAL A 555 15.23 -19.10 1.46
CA VAL A 555 16.31 -19.33 2.44
C VAL A 555 15.83 -19.02 3.85
N GLY A 556 15.92 -19.98 4.78
CA GLY A 556 15.66 -19.75 6.19
C GLY A 556 14.22 -19.32 6.54
N ASN A 557 13.25 -19.53 5.64
CA ASN A 557 11.87 -19.12 5.87
C ASN A 557 11.18 -20.06 6.87
N THR A 558 10.23 -19.53 7.63
CA THR A 558 9.37 -20.30 8.52
C THR A 558 8.00 -20.46 7.87
N LEU A 559 7.60 -21.70 7.60
CA LEU A 559 6.28 -22.04 7.09
C LEU A 559 5.43 -22.61 8.24
N ARG A 560 4.26 -22.01 8.47
CA ARG A 560 3.36 -22.36 9.57
C ARG A 560 1.94 -22.58 9.07
N THR A 561 1.25 -23.60 9.57
CA THR A 561 -0.21 -23.70 9.42
C THR A 561 -0.92 -23.37 10.72
N VAL A 562 -2.13 -22.79 10.61
CA VAL A 562 -2.95 -22.37 11.75
C VAL A 562 -4.40 -22.76 11.47
N GLY A 563 -4.90 -23.79 12.17
CA GLY A 563 -6.26 -24.29 11.95
C GLY A 563 -6.50 -24.72 10.50
N PRO A 564 -5.76 -25.73 9.98
CA PRO A 564 -5.80 -26.09 8.57
C PRO A 564 -7.23 -26.47 8.14
N LEU A 565 -7.66 -25.91 7.01
CA LEU A 565 -8.91 -26.32 6.37
C LEU A 565 -8.71 -27.59 5.52
N PRO A 566 -9.79 -28.33 5.20
CA PRO A 566 -9.73 -29.42 4.25
C PRO A 566 -9.05 -29.01 2.94
N GLY A 567 -8.08 -29.80 2.49
CA GLY A 567 -7.29 -29.48 1.30
C GLY A 567 -6.08 -28.57 1.54
N TYR A 568 -5.76 -28.25 2.81
CA TYR A 568 -4.52 -27.54 3.14
C TYR A 568 -3.29 -28.22 2.50
N ARG A 569 -2.36 -27.41 1.97
CA ARG A 569 -1.06 -27.85 1.47
C ARG A 569 0.03 -26.85 1.87
N THR A 570 1.16 -27.33 2.36
CA THR A 570 2.32 -26.46 2.59
C THR A 570 2.87 -25.93 1.28
N VAL A 571 3.02 -26.80 0.27
CA VAL A 571 3.44 -26.39 -1.09
C VAL A 571 2.48 -26.96 -2.12
N ARG A 572 2.04 -26.12 -3.06
CA ARG A 572 1.39 -26.52 -4.30
C ARG A 572 2.26 -26.13 -5.47
N ILE A 573 2.27 -26.93 -6.52
CA ILE A 573 3.07 -26.67 -7.73
C ILE A 573 2.29 -27.00 -8.99
N GLY A 574 2.34 -26.09 -9.95
CA GLY A 574 1.56 -26.16 -11.20
C GLY A 574 0.11 -25.73 -11.01
N TRP A 575 -0.63 -25.75 -12.12
CA TRP A 575 -2.04 -25.36 -12.18
C TRP A 575 -2.85 -26.34 -13.03
N GLN A 576 -4.05 -26.69 -12.56
CA GLN A 576 -4.89 -27.68 -13.21
C GLN A 576 -5.20 -27.30 -14.66
N GLY A 577 -4.88 -28.21 -15.59
CA GLY A 577 -5.07 -28.00 -17.02
C GLY A 577 -4.04 -27.06 -17.68
N ASN A 578 -3.06 -26.56 -16.93
CA ASN A 578 -1.98 -25.74 -17.49
C ASN A 578 -0.76 -26.62 -17.83
N GLU A 579 -0.28 -26.50 -19.06
CA GLU A 579 0.90 -27.22 -19.58
C GLU A 579 2.23 -26.52 -19.26
N THR A 580 2.17 -25.35 -18.63
CA THR A 580 3.37 -24.58 -18.31
C THR A 580 4.20 -25.31 -17.25
N GLU A 581 5.44 -25.67 -17.60
CA GLU A 581 6.38 -26.29 -16.68
C GLU A 581 6.78 -25.33 -15.54
N THR A 582 7.01 -25.89 -14.35
CA THR A 582 7.34 -25.12 -13.15
C THR A 582 8.39 -25.89 -12.36
N TYR A 583 9.64 -25.45 -12.41
CA TYR A 583 10.77 -26.20 -11.86
C TYR A 583 11.95 -25.32 -11.49
N GLY A 584 12.94 -25.91 -10.79
CA GLY A 584 14.16 -25.21 -10.40
C GLY A 584 14.03 -24.37 -9.14
N HIS A 585 12.91 -24.48 -8.43
CA HIS A 585 12.75 -23.89 -7.10
C HIS A 585 13.62 -24.58 -6.07
N ARG A 586 14.07 -23.84 -5.07
CA ARG A 586 14.87 -24.36 -3.96
C ARG A 586 14.39 -23.81 -2.65
N PHE A 587 14.13 -24.71 -1.71
CA PHE A 587 13.93 -24.40 -0.31
C PHE A 587 15.19 -24.79 0.46
N GLU A 588 15.77 -23.83 1.15
CA GLU A 588 16.99 -23.96 1.92
C GLU A 588 16.71 -23.57 3.37
N ASP A 589 17.10 -24.43 4.30
CA ASP A 589 16.97 -24.18 5.75
C ASP A 589 15.54 -23.80 6.20
N THR A 590 14.53 -24.36 5.54
CA THR A 590 13.12 -24.07 5.84
C THR A 590 12.73 -24.65 7.20
N LYS A 591 12.07 -23.83 8.01
CA LYS A 591 11.54 -24.21 9.33
C LYS A 591 10.04 -24.43 9.24
N PHE A 592 9.54 -25.40 9.99
CA PHE A 592 8.13 -25.77 10.00
C PHE A 592 7.52 -25.62 11.39
N GLU A 593 6.29 -25.11 11.42
CA GLU A 593 5.52 -24.95 12.66
C GLU A 593 4.04 -25.29 12.41
N GLY A 594 3.32 -25.66 13.48
CA GLY A 594 1.87 -25.86 13.44
C GLY A 594 1.38 -27.04 12.59
N GLY A 595 2.28 -27.89 12.05
CA GLY A 595 1.94 -29.03 11.19
C GLY A 595 2.23 -28.83 9.70
N ALA A 596 2.83 -27.70 9.31
CA ALA A 596 3.36 -27.55 7.95
C ALA A 596 4.51 -28.54 7.71
N SER A 597 4.65 -29.08 6.51
CA SER A 597 5.77 -29.98 6.16
C SER A 597 5.89 -30.18 4.64
N PHE A 598 7.05 -30.65 4.19
CA PHE A 598 7.24 -31.10 2.79
C PHE A 598 6.61 -32.47 2.47
N ASP A 599 5.91 -33.09 3.42
CA ASP A 599 5.04 -34.23 3.11
C ASP A 599 3.64 -33.77 2.69
N SER A 600 3.29 -32.51 3.00
CA SER A 600 2.03 -31.89 2.59
C SER A 600 2.20 -31.10 1.28
N VAL A 601 2.40 -31.81 0.17
CA VAL A 601 2.66 -31.24 -1.16
C VAL A 601 1.61 -31.71 -2.18
N SER A 602 1.23 -30.87 -3.16
CA SER A 602 0.48 -31.31 -4.34
C SER A 602 1.10 -30.83 -5.65
N PHE A 603 1.01 -31.68 -6.68
CA PHE A 603 1.42 -31.40 -8.05
C PHE A 603 0.17 -31.35 -8.92
N ASP A 604 -0.19 -30.16 -9.36
CA ASP A 604 -1.51 -29.87 -9.94
C ASP A 604 -1.45 -29.52 -11.43
N GLY A 605 -0.27 -29.57 -12.06
CA GLY A 605 -0.10 -29.29 -13.48
C GLY A 605 -0.52 -30.43 -14.43
N ALA A 606 -0.49 -30.18 -15.73
CA ALA A 606 -0.84 -31.18 -16.75
C ALA A 606 0.17 -32.35 -16.79
N GLY A 607 -0.31 -33.57 -17.08
CA GLY A 607 0.55 -34.76 -17.18
C GLY A 607 1.64 -34.63 -18.27
N GLY A 608 2.78 -35.30 -18.07
CA GLY A 608 3.88 -35.31 -19.05
C GLY A 608 4.75 -34.05 -19.06
N ARG A 609 4.57 -33.15 -18.09
CA ARG A 609 5.32 -31.90 -17.94
C ARG A 609 6.22 -31.91 -16.70
N THR A 610 7.23 -31.04 -16.67
CA THR A 610 8.18 -30.96 -15.56
C THR A 610 7.65 -30.10 -14.40
N TYR A 611 7.50 -30.72 -13.24
CA TYR A 611 7.18 -30.06 -11.97
C TYR A 611 8.13 -30.53 -10.88
N ASN A 612 8.94 -29.63 -10.31
CA ASN A 612 9.79 -29.98 -9.19
C ASN A 612 10.22 -28.80 -8.31
N PHE A 613 10.69 -29.13 -7.12
CA PHE A 613 11.50 -28.25 -6.30
C PHE A 613 12.57 -29.07 -5.57
N SER A 614 13.62 -28.41 -5.12
CA SER A 614 14.69 -29.01 -4.31
C SER A 614 14.61 -28.56 -2.87
N VAL A 615 14.98 -29.46 -1.95
CA VAL A 615 15.20 -29.15 -0.54
C VAL A 615 16.69 -29.25 -0.26
N ALA A 616 17.23 -28.25 0.41
CA ALA A 616 18.64 -28.11 0.69
C ALA A 616 18.88 -27.61 2.10
N TRP A 617 20.10 -27.85 2.58
CA TRP A 617 20.52 -27.48 3.92
C TRP A 617 21.91 -26.89 3.91
N THR A 618 22.12 -25.93 4.79
CA THR A 618 23.45 -25.37 5.06
C THR A 618 24.32 -26.37 5.81
N LEU A 619 25.47 -26.68 5.23
CA LEU A 619 26.58 -27.38 5.84
C LEU A 619 27.65 -26.37 6.29
N ASP A 620 27.89 -26.30 7.58
CA ASP A 620 28.96 -25.51 8.19
C ASP A 620 30.20 -26.38 8.43
N ILE A 621 31.19 -26.26 7.55
CA ILE A 621 32.44 -27.02 7.64
C ILE A 621 33.44 -26.22 8.47
N ARG A 622 33.95 -26.83 9.53
CA ARG A 622 34.99 -26.28 10.40
C ARG A 622 36.28 -27.06 10.23
N THR A 623 37.33 -26.38 9.82
CA THR A 623 38.62 -26.97 9.44
C THR A 623 39.78 -25.97 9.63
N ALA A 624 40.98 -26.31 9.18
CA ALA A 624 42.13 -25.40 9.22
C ALA A 624 41.89 -24.18 8.30
N PRO A 625 42.22 -22.94 8.73
CA PRO A 625 42.12 -21.75 7.89
C PRO A 625 42.80 -21.92 6.53
N GLY A 626 42.15 -21.54 5.44
CA GLY A 626 42.73 -21.70 4.09
C GLY A 626 42.82 -23.14 3.58
N ALA A 627 42.24 -24.13 4.25
CA ALA A 627 42.17 -25.50 3.72
C ALA A 627 41.23 -25.57 2.51
N ASN A 628 41.61 -26.37 1.51
CA ASN A 628 40.78 -26.63 0.34
C ASN A 628 39.67 -27.61 0.71
N VAL A 629 38.45 -27.31 0.31
CA VAL A 629 37.25 -28.12 0.53
C VAL A 629 36.73 -28.59 -0.82
N SER A 630 36.52 -29.89 -0.96
CA SER A 630 35.87 -30.52 -2.11
C SER A 630 34.73 -31.39 -1.60
N ILE A 631 33.58 -31.36 -2.27
CA ILE A 631 32.43 -32.19 -1.88
C ILE A 631 31.99 -33.01 -3.08
N LYS A 632 31.88 -34.32 -2.89
CA LYS A 632 31.38 -35.28 -3.87
C LYS A 632 29.95 -35.70 -3.52
N ASN A 633 29.15 -35.95 -4.54
CA ASN A 633 27.86 -36.63 -4.40
C ASN A 633 28.07 -38.16 -4.24
N GLU A 634 26.97 -38.89 -4.09
CA GLU A 634 27.00 -40.36 -3.98
C GLU A 634 27.69 -41.07 -5.15
N SER A 635 27.58 -40.54 -6.38
CA SER A 635 28.24 -41.10 -7.56
C SER A 635 29.75 -40.78 -7.63
N GLY A 636 30.33 -40.16 -6.60
CA GLY A 636 31.73 -39.76 -6.56
C GLY A 636 32.07 -38.51 -7.38
N ARG A 637 31.07 -37.85 -8.00
CA ARG A 637 31.26 -36.63 -8.78
C ARG A 637 31.42 -35.45 -7.83
N THR A 638 32.47 -34.65 -8.02
CA THR A 638 32.64 -33.37 -7.32
C THR A 638 31.54 -32.39 -7.72
N ILE A 639 30.75 -31.95 -6.74
CA ILE A 639 29.64 -30.99 -6.91
C ILE A 639 29.97 -29.61 -6.35
N TYR A 640 31.05 -29.50 -5.59
CA TYR A 640 31.48 -28.24 -4.99
C TYR A 640 32.99 -28.26 -4.71
N THR A 641 33.64 -27.12 -4.93
CA THR A 641 35.01 -26.85 -4.50
C THR A 641 35.10 -25.43 -3.92
N GLY A 642 36.00 -25.24 -2.97
CA GLY A 642 36.28 -23.93 -2.39
C GLY A 642 37.35 -24.00 -1.32
N THR A 643 37.49 -22.94 -0.55
CA THR A 643 38.50 -22.84 0.52
C THR A 643 37.83 -22.33 1.79
N ALA A 644 38.25 -22.85 2.95
CA ALA A 644 37.87 -22.32 4.25
C ALA A 644 38.44 -20.91 4.43
N ASP A 645 37.66 -20.04 5.06
CA ASP A 645 38.08 -18.67 5.35
C ASP A 645 39.21 -18.61 6.40
N ASN A 646 39.63 -17.40 6.76
CA ASN A 646 40.70 -17.16 7.73
C ASN A 646 40.36 -17.65 9.16
N THR A 647 39.08 -17.95 9.44
CA THR A 647 38.62 -18.53 10.70
C THR A 647 38.50 -20.06 10.63
N GLY A 648 38.80 -20.67 9.47
CA GLY A 648 38.64 -22.11 9.27
C GLY A 648 37.21 -22.52 8.94
N LYS A 649 36.34 -21.57 8.57
CA LYS A 649 34.92 -21.85 8.28
C LYS A 649 34.67 -21.93 6.77
N ARG A 650 33.80 -22.85 6.36
CA ARG A 650 33.15 -22.79 5.05
C ARG A 650 31.68 -23.21 5.10
N LEU A 651 30.79 -22.30 4.71
CA LEU A 651 29.37 -22.61 4.51
C LEU A 651 29.14 -23.10 3.08
N VAL A 652 28.40 -24.20 2.94
CA VAL A 652 27.98 -24.76 1.64
C VAL A 652 26.53 -25.19 1.72
N SER A 653 25.72 -24.80 0.73
CA SER A 653 24.34 -25.27 0.63
C SER A 653 24.26 -26.52 -0.25
N LEU A 654 23.84 -27.64 0.34
CA LEU A 654 23.77 -28.94 -0.32
C LEU A 654 22.34 -29.44 -0.41
N THR A 655 21.96 -29.99 -1.57
CA THR A 655 20.62 -30.53 -1.80
C THR A 655 20.46 -31.87 -1.10
N GLU A 656 19.40 -32.04 -0.30
CA GLU A 656 18.99 -33.32 0.26
C GLU A 656 18.24 -34.15 -0.79
N TYR A 657 17.21 -33.58 -1.41
CA TYR A 657 16.41 -34.25 -2.45
C TYR A 657 15.77 -33.27 -3.43
N VAL A 658 15.31 -33.81 -4.56
CA VAL A 658 14.40 -33.15 -5.51
C VAL A 658 13.04 -33.83 -5.40
N SER A 659 11.99 -33.06 -5.12
CA SER A 659 10.61 -33.53 -5.06
C SER A 659 9.91 -33.32 -6.39
N SER A 660 9.18 -34.32 -6.86
CA SER A 660 8.46 -34.33 -8.14
C SER A 660 7.22 -35.22 -8.08
N PRO A 661 6.35 -35.25 -9.11
CA PRO A 661 5.20 -36.16 -9.14
C PRO A 661 5.56 -37.64 -8.97
N SER A 662 6.77 -38.06 -9.33
CA SER A 662 7.26 -39.45 -9.15
C SER A 662 7.84 -39.73 -7.75
N GLY A 663 7.83 -38.73 -6.85
CA GLY A 663 8.38 -38.84 -5.50
C GLY A 663 9.67 -38.05 -5.29
N LYS A 664 10.36 -38.37 -4.19
CA LYS A 664 11.61 -37.72 -3.77
C LYS A 664 12.82 -38.46 -4.34
N SER A 665 13.65 -37.77 -5.12
CA SER A 665 14.96 -38.25 -5.56
C SER A 665 16.05 -37.71 -4.64
N MET A 666 16.62 -38.59 -3.81
CA MET A 666 17.68 -38.22 -2.87
C MET A 666 18.97 -37.82 -3.61
N ARG A 667 19.67 -36.83 -3.05
CA ARG A 667 20.97 -36.29 -3.51
C ARG A 667 22.06 -36.41 -2.45
N THR A 668 21.69 -36.94 -1.29
CA THR A 668 22.56 -37.33 -0.19
C THR A 668 22.68 -38.87 -0.16
N PRO A 669 23.76 -39.47 0.36
CA PRO A 669 24.88 -38.89 1.11
C PRO A 669 25.88 -38.07 0.27
N HIS A 670 26.67 -37.23 0.94
CA HIS A 670 27.77 -36.45 0.37
C HIS A 670 29.10 -36.84 1.03
N THR A 671 30.20 -36.78 0.29
CA THR A 671 31.55 -36.97 0.84
C THR A 671 32.31 -35.64 0.82
N ILE A 672 32.63 -35.12 2.00
CA ILE A 672 33.47 -33.93 2.19
C ILE A 672 34.93 -34.39 2.18
N ILE A 673 35.78 -33.69 1.46
CA ILE A 673 37.22 -33.88 1.42
C ILE A 673 37.85 -32.54 1.74
N VAL A 674 38.71 -32.49 2.75
CA VAL A 674 39.46 -31.28 3.09
C VAL A 674 40.95 -31.55 3.00
N SER A 675 41.70 -30.64 2.36
CA SER A 675 43.14 -30.79 2.16
C SER A 675 43.92 -29.49 2.40
N LYS A 676 45.11 -29.61 2.98
CA LYS A 676 46.05 -28.50 3.18
C LYS A 676 47.46 -29.04 3.37
N GLY A 677 48.45 -28.43 2.72
CA GLY A 677 49.86 -28.77 2.92
C GLY A 677 50.20 -30.25 2.66
N GLY A 678 49.58 -30.88 1.66
CA GLY A 678 49.80 -32.28 1.30
C GLY A 678 49.06 -33.32 2.17
N ARG A 679 48.33 -32.89 3.22
CA ARG A 679 47.46 -33.75 4.02
C ARG A 679 46.01 -33.63 3.57
N SER A 680 45.23 -34.71 3.73
CA SER A 680 43.80 -34.72 3.42
C SER A 680 43.01 -35.64 4.34
N ALA A 681 41.81 -35.20 4.71
CA ALA A 681 40.81 -36.03 5.37
C ALA A 681 39.51 -36.05 4.58
N GLU A 682 38.75 -37.13 4.71
CA GLU A 682 37.41 -37.25 4.14
C GLU A 682 36.37 -37.67 5.18
N LYS A 683 35.12 -37.24 4.96
CA LYS A 683 33.97 -37.60 5.81
C LYS A 683 32.71 -37.67 4.99
N LYS A 684 32.03 -38.82 5.06
CA LYS A 684 30.71 -39.02 4.46
C LYS A 684 29.62 -38.52 5.42
N ILE A 685 28.62 -37.81 4.88
CA ILE A 685 27.52 -37.24 5.64
C ILE A 685 26.18 -37.43 4.93
N THR A 686 25.11 -37.50 5.71
CA THR A 686 23.73 -37.48 5.24
C THR A 686 23.07 -36.20 5.73
N LEU A 687 22.70 -35.31 4.81
CA LEU A 687 22.04 -34.05 5.17
C LEU A 687 20.52 -34.22 5.16
N ASN A 688 19.90 -33.88 6.29
CA ASN A 688 18.44 -33.81 6.47
C ASN A 688 18.01 -32.58 7.31
N ALA A 689 18.97 -31.73 7.65
CA ALA A 689 18.85 -30.51 8.44
C ALA A 689 20.14 -29.69 8.26
N PRO A 690 20.20 -28.42 8.69
CA PRO A 690 21.47 -27.71 8.79
C PRO A 690 22.42 -28.47 9.71
N GLN A 691 23.68 -28.64 9.31
CA GLN A 691 24.66 -29.44 10.04
C GLN A 691 26.00 -28.72 10.14
N THR A 692 26.68 -28.87 11.28
CA THR A 692 28.09 -28.46 11.45
C THR A 692 28.98 -29.70 11.45
N VAL A 693 30.05 -29.66 10.68
CA VAL A 693 31.02 -30.76 10.56
C VAL A 693 32.42 -30.25 10.81
N GLU A 694 33.06 -30.79 11.84
CA GLU A 694 34.49 -30.63 12.05
C GLU A 694 35.26 -31.72 11.29
N ILE A 695 36.24 -31.30 10.52
CA ILE A 695 37.14 -32.16 9.72
C ILE A 695 38.44 -31.40 9.46
N SER A 696 39.60 -32.02 9.67
CA SER A 696 40.91 -31.37 9.50
C SER A 696 41.82 -32.18 8.57
N PRO A 697 42.59 -31.52 7.68
CA PRO A 697 43.49 -32.17 6.72
C PRO A 697 44.50 -33.14 7.32
#